data_AF-F6I6K8-F1
#
_entry.id   AF-F6I6K8-F1
#
_cell.length_a   1.000
_cell.length_b   1.000
_cell.length_c   1.000
_cell.angle_alpha   90.00
_cell.angle_beta   90.00
_cell.angle_gamma   90.00
#
_symmetry.space_group_name_H-M   'P 1'
#
loop_
_entity.id
_entity.type
_entity.pdbx_description
1 polymer ?
#
loop_
_entity_poly.entity_id
_entity_poly.type
_entity_poly.pdbx_seq_one_letter_code
_entity_poly.pdbx_strand_id
1 'polypeptide(L)'
;MMEENPRDVSQKMDGIRIVYGDESLPRIYEHSRISSDQLPGQLGIVKRAVALGRFLQNPLAMIATLCGPGKEILSWKLGSLGYLLTPDEKYEMVEQMMVDVTNQVGIDINLAAAHDWLFAPLQFVSGLGPSKAGHLQRALIRIGAVTCRKKLIEHGLGTMSVFRSAVGFLRVRCCGMASASSNMDLLDDTRIHPESYNLAKILAKDVYKCFENDEIDDVVLEMAIGYVRNHPKYLEDLKIFEYAKDYEIKHGKNKRETLYDIKMELLHGFRDWRSPYEEPSEDEEFLMITGENGDTLAEGKIVQATVRSIQSERVFCVLDSGLDGILFKDGFSDERDEIDLTTKLQVGEILICKIKQIEKNRHRVVLTCKEIQSRSSKDQNPRSVDPYYCEDQSSLSKEQEKAQKELAKKHVKPRMIVHPRFQNITFEEAMEYLSDKAVGESTFHPSSRGSSYLSLTIKIYDGVYAHKEITEGGKDQKDAMSLLHLGKTLKIGDENFEDLDEVMDRYVDPLVTHLKAMLNYRKFRRGKKAEVDDLLRAEKSDYPMRIVYCFGICHEHPGAFILSYIRNTNPHHEYIGLYPKGFKFRKHTFDNIDRLVAYFQKHINDPWPEKALSIQSVAAMVPMRSPAVGAPTGGGWESNTGGWRGQFNSSRDKTCTPSSRGKLLISSYLIYLFFYNFLNLHIMKGHEEWCYDCY
;
A
#
# COMPACT_ATOMS: atom_id res chain seq x y z
N MET A 1 40.78 -15.04 -5.92
CA MET A 1 40.17 -16.38 -5.67
C MET A 1 39.02 -16.27 -4.67
N MET A 2 39.21 -15.91 -3.39
CA MET A 2 38.07 -15.75 -2.46
C MET A 2 37.10 -14.60 -2.80
N GLU A 3 37.57 -13.53 -3.45
CA GLU A 3 36.72 -12.40 -3.87
C GLU A 3 35.85 -12.70 -5.10
N GLU A 4 36.26 -13.66 -5.94
CA GLU A 4 35.52 -14.01 -7.17
C GLU A 4 34.65 -15.26 -6.98
N ASN A 5 34.98 -16.11 -6.01
CA ASN A 5 34.21 -17.30 -5.68
C ASN A 5 34.40 -17.60 -4.18
N PRO A 6 33.57 -17.02 -3.29
CA PRO A 6 33.73 -17.15 -1.83
C PRO A 6 33.51 -18.58 -1.32
N ARG A 7 33.00 -19.49 -2.16
CA ARG A 7 32.93 -20.94 -1.91
C ARG A 7 34.24 -21.69 -2.24
N ASP A 8 35.14 -21.12 -3.02
CA ASP A 8 36.45 -21.72 -3.36
C ASP A 8 37.50 -21.42 -2.27
N VAL A 9 37.13 -21.62 -1.00
CA VAL A 9 38.11 -21.58 0.08
C VAL A 9 38.97 -22.82 -0.01
N SER A 10 40.28 -22.60 -0.10
CA SER A 10 41.32 -23.60 -0.39
C SER A 10 41.06 -24.98 0.22
N GLN A 11 41.39 -26.05 -0.51
CA GLN A 11 41.37 -27.49 -0.15
C GLN A 11 41.97 -27.88 1.23
N LYS A 12 42.45 -26.93 2.04
CA LYS A 12 42.96 -27.12 3.41
C LYS A 12 41.91 -26.96 4.51
N MET A 13 40.66 -26.62 4.18
CA MET A 13 39.56 -26.43 5.15
C MET A 13 38.43 -27.48 4.97
N ASP A 14 38.79 -28.75 4.74
CA ASP A 14 37.81 -29.85 4.73
C ASP A 14 37.10 -29.94 6.09
N GLY A 15 35.82 -29.58 6.13
CA GLY A 15 34.94 -29.70 7.30
C GLY A 15 34.26 -28.41 7.76
N ILE A 16 34.65 -27.23 7.25
CA ILE A 16 33.97 -25.96 7.56
C ILE A 16 33.04 -25.62 6.39
N ARG A 17 31.74 -25.51 6.66
CA ARG A 17 30.75 -25.07 5.66
C ARG A 17 30.62 -23.56 5.68
N ILE A 18 30.56 -22.96 4.50
CA ILE A 18 30.35 -21.53 4.29
C ILE A 18 28.95 -21.36 3.73
N VAL A 19 28.13 -20.60 4.45
CA VAL A 19 26.74 -20.33 4.08
C VAL A 19 26.52 -18.82 4.04
N TYR A 20 25.73 -18.36 3.07
CA TYR A 20 25.24 -16.99 3.08
C TYR A 20 24.10 -16.87 4.09
N GLY A 21 24.00 -15.71 4.73
CA GLY A 21 22.91 -15.41 5.64
C GLY A 21 22.29 -14.06 5.31
N ASP A 22 20.99 -13.95 5.54
CA ASP A 22 20.25 -12.72 5.29
C ASP A 22 20.70 -11.59 6.24
N GLU A 23 21.18 -10.49 5.66
CA GLU A 23 21.61 -9.31 6.39
C GLU A 23 20.46 -8.34 6.73
N SER A 24 19.25 -8.58 6.22
CA SER A 24 18.13 -7.64 6.36
C SER A 24 17.81 -7.31 7.83
N LEU A 25 17.79 -8.32 8.71
CA LEU A 25 17.58 -8.18 10.15
C LEU A 25 18.86 -7.74 10.90
N PRO A 26 20.04 -8.37 10.68
CA PRO A 26 21.30 -7.92 11.28
C PRO A 26 21.62 -6.44 11.05
N ARG A 27 21.24 -5.88 9.89
CA ARG A 27 21.41 -4.45 9.57
C ARG A 27 20.53 -3.54 10.44
N ILE A 28 19.35 -4.00 10.85
CA ILE A 28 18.50 -3.27 11.81
C ILE A 28 19.14 -3.34 13.20
N TYR A 29 19.63 -4.51 13.59
CA TYR A 29 20.33 -4.69 14.87
C TYR A 29 21.55 -3.78 14.99
N GLU A 30 22.38 -3.67 13.95
CA GLU A 30 23.54 -2.78 13.92
C GLU A 30 23.24 -1.35 14.41
N HIS A 31 22.10 -0.80 14.02
CA HIS A 31 21.69 0.57 14.33
C HIS A 31 20.75 0.68 15.55
N SER A 32 20.36 -0.46 16.13
CA SER A 32 19.46 -0.50 17.28
C SER A 32 20.12 0.00 18.56
N ARG A 33 19.30 0.45 19.52
CA ARG A 33 19.80 0.81 20.85
C ARG A 33 20.34 -0.41 21.58
N ILE A 34 19.62 -1.54 21.49
CA ILE A 34 19.97 -2.78 22.18
C ILE A 34 21.33 -3.35 21.76
N SER A 35 21.75 -3.16 20.51
CA SER A 35 23.09 -3.59 20.08
C SER A 35 24.22 -2.78 20.72
N SER A 36 23.96 -1.50 21.04
CA SER A 36 24.91 -0.65 21.74
C SER A 36 25.00 -0.99 23.22
N ASP A 37 23.89 -1.42 23.82
CA ASP A 37 23.86 -1.90 25.20
C ASP A 37 24.55 -3.28 25.34
N GLN A 38 24.34 -4.20 24.39
CA GLN A 38 24.93 -5.55 24.41
C GLN A 38 26.40 -5.60 23.96
N LEU A 39 26.81 -4.71 23.04
CA LEU A 39 28.15 -4.68 22.47
C LEU A 39 28.73 -3.25 22.52
N PRO A 40 29.03 -2.73 23.72
CA PRO A 40 29.54 -1.38 23.89
C PRO A 40 30.92 -1.22 23.25
N GLY A 41 31.16 -0.09 22.58
CA GLY A 41 32.45 0.24 21.96
C GLY A 41 32.79 -0.53 20.67
N GLN A 42 31.91 -1.41 20.19
CA GLN A 42 32.12 -2.17 18.95
C GLN A 42 31.65 -1.40 17.71
N LEU A 43 32.36 -1.62 16.58
CA LEU A 43 32.00 -1.06 15.27
C LEU A 43 30.69 -1.67 14.74
N GLY A 44 29.98 -0.92 13.90
CA GLY A 44 28.70 -1.35 13.31
C GLY A 44 28.79 -2.69 12.56
N ILE A 45 29.84 -2.86 11.74
CA ILE A 45 30.08 -4.10 11.00
C ILE A 45 30.28 -5.32 11.92
N VAL A 46 30.92 -5.14 13.08
CA VAL A 46 31.11 -6.21 14.08
C VAL A 46 29.77 -6.57 14.70
N LYS A 47 28.95 -5.57 15.05
CA LYS A 47 27.59 -5.80 15.57
C LYS A 47 26.73 -6.55 14.56
N ARG A 48 26.82 -6.20 13.27
CA ARG A 48 26.12 -6.91 12.19
C ARG A 48 26.58 -8.35 12.07
N ALA A 49 27.89 -8.62 12.05
CA ALA A 49 28.43 -9.96 11.99
C ALA A 49 28.01 -10.84 13.18
N VAL A 50 28.02 -10.28 14.39
CA VAL A 50 27.50 -10.98 15.59
C VAL A 50 26.01 -11.29 15.47
N ALA A 51 25.21 -10.35 14.98
CA ALA A 51 23.79 -10.56 14.75
C ALA A 51 23.52 -11.63 13.69
N LEU A 52 24.30 -11.67 12.62
CA LEU A 52 24.19 -12.70 11.58
C LEU A 52 24.45 -14.10 12.16
N GLY A 53 25.52 -14.27 12.93
CA GLY A 53 25.84 -15.53 13.58
C GLY A 53 24.78 -15.95 14.61
N ARG A 54 24.28 -15.01 15.43
CA ARG A 54 23.20 -15.28 16.39
C ARG A 54 21.87 -15.60 15.70
N PHE A 55 21.58 -14.97 14.56
CA PHE A 55 20.36 -15.23 13.79
C PHE A 55 20.38 -16.65 13.24
N LEU A 56 21.51 -17.12 12.72
CA LEU A 56 21.69 -18.51 12.30
C LEU A 56 21.54 -19.51 13.47
N GLN A 57 22.02 -19.15 14.66
CA GLN A 57 21.90 -20.00 15.85
C GLN A 57 20.47 -20.06 16.41
N ASN A 58 19.81 -18.90 16.52
CA ASN A 58 18.48 -18.78 17.08
C ASN A 58 17.75 -17.55 16.50
N PRO A 59 17.01 -17.72 15.39
CA PRO A 59 16.26 -16.62 14.77
C PRO A 59 15.24 -15.99 15.71
N LEU A 60 14.56 -16.81 16.51
CA LEU A 60 13.51 -16.37 17.46
C LEU A 60 14.07 -15.36 18.47
N ALA A 61 15.23 -15.65 19.07
CA ALA A 61 15.86 -14.75 20.03
C ALA A 61 16.31 -13.42 19.39
N MET A 62 16.82 -13.47 18.16
CA MET A 62 17.23 -12.27 17.44
C MET A 62 16.06 -11.39 17.02
N ILE A 63 14.97 -11.98 16.51
CA ILE A 63 13.74 -11.25 16.19
C ILE A 63 13.16 -10.61 17.47
N ALA A 64 13.08 -11.38 18.57
CA ALA A 64 12.58 -10.89 19.85
C ALA A 64 13.40 -9.71 20.39
N THR A 65 14.71 -9.69 20.14
CA THR A 65 15.61 -8.61 20.57
C THR A 65 15.23 -7.26 19.93
N LEU A 66 14.71 -7.27 18.70
CA LEU A 66 14.26 -6.07 17.98
C LEU A 66 12.81 -5.68 18.30
N CYS A 67 12.10 -6.47 19.10
CA CYS A 67 10.76 -6.14 19.59
C CYS A 67 10.81 -5.33 20.90
N GLY A 68 11.94 -4.70 21.20
CA GLY A 68 12.11 -3.86 22.37
C GLY A 68 11.24 -2.60 22.36
N PRO A 69 11.48 -1.65 23.29
CA PRO A 69 10.66 -0.44 23.40
C PRO A 69 10.70 0.44 22.15
N GLY A 70 11.77 0.36 21.35
CA GLY A 70 11.89 1.08 20.07
C GLY A 70 11.11 0.42 18.93
N LYS A 71 10.61 -0.81 19.10
CA LYS A 71 9.92 -1.62 18.10
C LYS A 71 10.66 -1.60 16.75
N GLU A 72 11.99 -1.69 16.78
CA GLU A 72 12.85 -1.61 15.60
C GLU A 72 12.49 -2.66 14.54
N ILE A 73 11.89 -3.79 14.97
CA ILE A 73 11.32 -4.83 14.10
C ILE A 73 10.35 -4.30 13.03
N LEU A 74 9.67 -3.18 13.28
CA LEU A 74 8.76 -2.57 12.31
C LEU A 74 9.49 -2.04 11.06
N SER A 75 10.79 -1.77 11.17
CA SER A 75 11.63 -1.38 10.03
C SER A 75 12.00 -2.56 9.14
N TRP A 76 11.70 -3.79 9.56
CA TRP A 76 11.98 -4.98 8.78
C TRP A 76 11.04 -5.11 7.59
N LYS A 77 11.61 -5.19 6.38
CA LYS A 77 10.91 -5.26 5.11
C LYS A 77 10.64 -6.72 4.77
N LEU A 78 9.49 -7.21 5.21
CA LEU A 78 9.14 -8.62 5.05
C LEU A 78 8.55 -8.94 3.67
N GLY A 79 7.82 -8.00 3.06
CA GLY A 79 7.23 -8.20 1.75
C GLY A 79 6.85 -6.90 1.04
N SER A 80 6.58 -7.02 -0.26
CA SER A 80 6.21 -5.91 -1.14
C SER A 80 4.95 -5.17 -0.70
N LEU A 81 4.01 -5.88 -0.06
CA LEU A 81 2.71 -5.34 0.39
C LEU A 81 2.73 -4.78 1.83
N GLY A 82 3.91 -4.71 2.47
CA GLY A 82 4.01 -4.26 3.87
C GLY A 82 3.55 -2.82 4.10
N TYR A 83 3.45 -1.99 3.05
CA TYR A 83 2.95 -0.62 3.12
C TYR A 83 1.43 -0.52 3.32
N LEU A 84 0.69 -1.62 3.18
CA LEU A 84 -0.77 -1.65 3.35
C LEU A 84 -1.22 -1.70 4.82
N LEU A 85 -0.31 -2.07 5.74
CA LEU A 85 -0.61 -2.16 7.16
C LEU A 85 -0.17 -0.90 7.90
N THR A 86 -0.97 -0.49 8.87
CA THR A 86 -0.53 0.49 9.85
C THR A 86 0.57 -0.09 10.75
N PRO A 87 1.44 0.75 11.36
CA PRO A 87 2.48 0.27 12.27
C PRO A 87 1.94 -0.53 13.45
N ASP A 88 0.74 -0.18 13.95
CA ASP A 88 0.10 -0.86 15.07
C ASP A 88 -0.40 -2.25 14.66
N GLU A 89 -1.10 -2.37 13.53
CA GLU A 89 -1.52 -3.67 12.97
C GLU A 89 -0.31 -4.58 12.69
N LYS A 90 0.76 -4.02 12.12
CA LYS A 90 2.00 -4.77 11.85
C LYS A 90 2.62 -5.28 13.16
N TYR A 91 2.65 -4.46 14.21
CA TYR A 91 3.20 -4.89 15.50
C TYR A 91 2.32 -5.94 16.17
N GLU A 92 1.00 -5.78 16.16
CA GLU A 92 0.06 -6.75 16.74
C GLU A 92 0.24 -8.14 16.10
N MET A 93 0.38 -8.18 14.77
CA MET A 93 0.69 -9.42 14.07
C MET A 93 2.03 -10.04 14.48
N VAL A 94 3.08 -9.22 14.59
CA VAL A 94 4.40 -9.68 15.06
C VAL A 94 4.29 -10.22 16.48
N GLU A 95 3.60 -9.52 17.38
CA GLU A 95 3.43 -9.93 18.77
C GLU A 95 2.68 -11.26 18.88
N GLN A 96 1.58 -11.43 18.15
CA GLN A 96 0.83 -12.70 18.10
C GLN A 96 1.72 -13.87 17.65
N MET A 97 2.44 -13.69 16.54
CA MET A 97 3.37 -14.71 16.02
C MET A 97 4.49 -15.02 17.00
N MET A 98 5.07 -14.00 17.62
CA MET A 98 6.14 -14.17 18.60
C MET A 98 5.64 -14.92 19.83
N VAL A 99 4.41 -14.68 20.29
CA VAL A 99 3.79 -15.45 21.37
C VAL A 99 3.64 -16.92 20.96
N ASP A 100 3.04 -17.20 19.81
CA ASP A 100 2.82 -18.57 19.36
C ASP A 100 4.13 -19.36 19.22
N VAL A 101 5.10 -18.82 18.47
CA VAL A 101 6.38 -19.48 18.23
C VAL A 101 7.19 -19.61 19.53
N THR A 102 7.19 -18.60 20.41
CA THR A 102 7.91 -18.68 21.68
C THR A 102 7.36 -19.77 22.59
N ASN A 103 6.03 -19.92 22.67
CA ASN A 103 5.43 -20.95 23.51
C ASN A 103 5.58 -22.36 22.89
N GLN A 104 5.58 -22.48 21.55
CA GLN A 104 5.87 -23.76 20.88
C GLN A 104 7.32 -24.20 21.09
N VAL A 105 8.29 -23.31 20.86
CA VAL A 105 9.73 -23.61 20.98
C VAL A 105 10.11 -23.78 22.44
N GLY A 106 9.65 -22.87 23.30
CA GLY A 106 10.00 -22.77 24.71
C GLY A 106 11.37 -22.15 24.96
N ILE A 107 11.67 -21.83 26.23
CA ILE A 107 12.89 -21.12 26.63
C ILE A 107 13.63 -21.92 27.69
N ASP A 108 14.91 -22.23 27.43
CA ASP A 108 15.82 -22.77 28.45
C ASP A 108 16.34 -21.64 29.34
N ILE A 109 15.89 -21.66 30.60
CA ILE A 109 16.17 -20.63 31.59
C ILE A 109 17.65 -20.57 31.95
N ASN A 110 18.30 -21.73 32.10
CA ASN A 110 19.70 -21.78 32.51
C ASN A 110 20.62 -21.39 31.35
N LEU A 111 20.26 -21.78 30.12
CA LEU A 111 20.96 -21.32 28.93
C LEU A 111 20.80 -19.79 28.73
N ALA A 112 19.61 -19.26 28.96
CA ALA A 112 19.37 -17.81 28.90
C ALA A 112 20.14 -17.05 29.99
N ALA A 113 20.24 -17.60 31.21
CA ALA A 113 21.04 -17.03 32.28
C ALA A 113 22.54 -16.96 31.97
N ALA A 114 23.05 -17.85 31.12
CA ALA A 114 24.43 -17.82 30.64
C ALA A 114 24.65 -16.82 29.48
N HIS A 115 23.60 -16.47 28.74
CA HIS A 115 23.68 -15.64 27.54
C HIS A 115 22.51 -14.64 27.45
N ASP A 116 22.78 -13.38 27.80
CA ASP A 116 21.75 -12.34 27.95
C ASP A 116 20.81 -12.16 26.75
N TRP A 117 21.31 -12.33 25.52
CA TRP A 117 20.53 -12.15 24.29
C TRP A 117 19.44 -13.22 24.11
N LEU A 118 19.55 -14.37 24.79
CA LEU A 118 18.53 -15.42 24.78
C LEU A 118 17.35 -15.14 25.71
N PHE A 119 17.41 -14.09 26.54
CA PHE A 119 16.25 -13.67 27.34
C PHE A 119 15.20 -12.90 26.54
N ALA A 120 15.54 -12.40 25.35
CA ALA A 120 14.63 -11.53 24.60
C ALA A 120 13.25 -12.17 24.30
N PRO A 121 13.13 -13.47 23.98
CA PRO A 121 11.83 -14.13 23.80
C PRO A 121 10.98 -14.21 25.07
N LEU A 122 11.56 -14.05 26.27
CA LEU A 122 10.84 -14.24 27.54
C LEU A 122 9.62 -13.33 27.69
N GLN A 123 9.63 -12.16 27.04
CA GLN A 123 8.48 -11.24 27.02
C GLN A 123 7.25 -11.81 26.29
N PHE A 124 7.43 -12.82 25.43
CA PHE A 124 6.38 -13.45 24.62
C PHE A 124 5.89 -14.79 25.19
N VAL A 125 6.44 -15.23 26.32
CA VAL A 125 5.90 -16.41 27.01
C VAL A 125 4.51 -16.09 27.58
N SER A 126 3.58 -17.02 27.44
CA SER A 126 2.21 -16.89 27.92
C SER A 126 2.16 -16.48 29.40
N GLY A 127 1.41 -15.42 29.70
CA GLY A 127 1.30 -14.86 31.06
C GLY A 127 2.40 -13.87 31.45
N LEU A 128 3.47 -13.79 30.64
CA LEU A 128 4.50 -12.76 30.74
C LEU A 128 4.20 -11.61 29.77
N GLY A 129 4.96 -10.54 29.98
CA GLY A 129 5.00 -9.35 29.15
C GLY A 129 6.31 -8.61 29.46
N PRO A 130 6.65 -7.53 28.76
CA PRO A 130 7.97 -6.89 28.85
C PRO A 130 8.39 -6.57 30.29
N SER A 131 7.45 -6.04 31.08
CA SER A 131 7.70 -5.72 32.50
C SER A 131 7.97 -6.96 33.36
N LYS A 132 7.16 -8.02 33.23
CA LYS A 132 7.32 -9.24 34.04
C LYS A 132 8.57 -10.02 33.62
N ALA A 133 8.83 -10.11 32.32
CA ALA A 133 10.03 -10.73 31.78
C ALA A 133 11.30 -10.04 32.29
N GLY A 134 11.35 -8.70 32.30
CA GLY A 134 12.49 -7.96 32.85
C GLY A 134 12.68 -8.11 34.37
N HIS A 135 11.62 -8.38 35.14
CA HIS A 135 11.73 -8.75 36.55
C HIS A 135 12.29 -10.17 36.73
N LEU A 136 11.76 -11.13 35.97
CA LEU A 136 12.20 -12.52 36.01
C LEU A 136 13.67 -12.65 35.56
N GLN A 137 14.07 -12.00 34.48
CA GLN A 137 15.46 -11.97 34.01
C GLN A 137 16.43 -11.51 35.10
N ARG A 138 16.16 -10.38 35.76
CA ARG A 138 17.01 -9.86 36.86
C ARG A 138 17.09 -10.82 38.04
N ALA A 139 15.99 -11.52 38.36
CA ALA A 139 15.99 -12.51 39.42
C ALA A 139 16.81 -13.75 39.05
N LEU A 140 16.67 -14.25 37.82
CA LEU A 140 17.41 -15.39 37.31
C LEU A 140 18.92 -15.14 37.25
N ILE A 141 19.35 -13.97 36.74
CA ILE A 141 20.77 -13.57 36.72
C ILE A 141 21.37 -13.54 38.14
N ARG A 142 20.60 -13.10 39.15
CA ARG A 142 21.05 -13.07 40.54
C ARG A 142 21.25 -14.47 41.14
N ILE A 143 20.42 -15.43 40.73
CA ILE A 143 20.43 -16.81 41.24
C ILE A 143 21.49 -17.64 40.51
N GLY A 144 21.75 -17.34 39.24
CA GLY A 144 22.68 -18.06 38.38
C GLY A 144 22.03 -19.27 37.74
N ALA A 145 21.73 -20.32 38.51
CA ALA A 145 21.17 -21.57 37.99
C ALA A 145 19.94 -22.03 38.77
N VAL A 146 18.86 -22.31 38.05
CA VAL A 146 17.61 -22.86 38.61
C VAL A 146 17.66 -24.37 38.52
N THR A 147 17.37 -25.04 39.65
CA THR A 147 17.39 -26.51 39.73
C THR A 147 16.05 -27.16 39.40
N CYS A 148 14.92 -26.48 39.67
CA CYS A 148 13.61 -27.03 39.36
C CYS A 148 12.58 -25.92 39.10
N ARG A 149 11.54 -26.24 38.33
CA ARG A 149 10.47 -25.30 37.95
C ARG A 149 9.75 -24.69 39.15
N LYS A 150 9.59 -25.44 40.25
CA LYS A 150 8.92 -24.97 41.47
C LYS A 150 9.59 -23.73 42.08
N LYS A 151 10.92 -23.63 41.97
CA LYS A 151 11.67 -22.46 42.47
C LYS A 151 11.35 -21.18 41.69
N LEU A 152 10.84 -21.28 40.45
CA LEU A 152 10.46 -20.09 39.67
C LEU A 152 9.30 -19.29 40.30
N ILE A 153 8.50 -19.92 41.16
CA ILE A 153 7.45 -19.24 41.95
C ILE A 153 8.09 -18.18 42.86
N GLU A 154 9.14 -18.57 43.60
CA GLU A 154 9.84 -17.73 44.57
C GLU A 154 10.73 -16.67 43.90
N HIS A 155 11.02 -16.84 42.61
CA HIS A 155 12.09 -16.14 41.91
C HIS A 155 11.61 -15.25 40.75
N GLY A 156 10.36 -14.77 40.79
CA GLY A 156 9.96 -13.63 39.96
C GLY A 156 8.75 -13.85 39.04
N LEU A 157 8.18 -15.07 38.97
CA LEU A 157 6.87 -15.26 38.33
C LEU A 157 5.73 -14.66 39.17
N GLY A 158 5.96 -14.41 40.46
CA GLY A 158 5.09 -13.62 41.32
C GLY A 158 3.83 -14.39 41.73
N THR A 159 2.76 -14.29 40.94
CA THR A 159 1.46 -14.90 41.27
C THR A 159 1.34 -16.33 40.75
N MET A 160 0.54 -17.14 41.44
CA MET A 160 0.26 -18.52 41.00
C MET A 160 -0.44 -18.58 39.62
N SER A 161 -1.16 -17.53 39.23
CA SER A 161 -1.76 -17.42 37.89
C SER A 161 -0.71 -17.29 36.80
N VAL A 162 0.28 -16.40 36.98
CA VAL A 162 1.37 -16.22 36.03
C VAL A 162 2.25 -17.46 35.97
N PHE A 163 2.52 -18.09 37.12
CA PHE A 163 3.22 -19.36 37.17
C PHE A 163 2.52 -20.43 36.33
N ARG A 164 1.21 -20.64 36.54
CA ARG A 164 0.42 -21.63 35.77
C ARG A 164 0.43 -21.33 34.27
N SER A 165 0.37 -20.07 33.87
CA SER A 165 0.38 -19.70 32.46
C SER A 165 1.74 -19.88 31.80
N ALA A 166 2.85 -19.65 32.51
CA ALA A 166 4.18 -19.58 31.90
C ALA A 166 5.00 -20.88 32.02
N VAL A 167 4.86 -21.61 33.13
CA VAL A 167 5.86 -22.62 33.53
C VAL A 167 6.00 -23.79 32.55
N GLY A 168 4.94 -24.15 31.81
CA GLY A 168 5.00 -25.21 30.79
C GLY A 168 5.95 -24.90 29.63
N PHE A 169 6.22 -23.62 29.40
CA PHE A 169 7.06 -23.12 28.30
C PHE A 169 8.50 -22.82 28.74
N LEU A 170 8.75 -22.83 30.05
CA LEU A 170 10.08 -22.58 30.63
C LEU A 170 10.76 -23.91 30.91
N ARG A 171 11.77 -24.24 30.12
CA ARG A 171 12.59 -25.44 30.28
C ARG A 171 13.67 -25.19 31.33
N VAL A 172 13.86 -26.16 32.22
CA VAL A 172 14.96 -26.15 33.19
C VAL A 172 15.81 -27.37 32.93
N ARG A 173 16.88 -27.19 32.14
CA ARG A 173 17.81 -28.27 31.81
C ARG A 173 18.92 -28.35 32.87
N CYS A 174 19.32 -29.58 33.19
CA CYS A 174 20.47 -29.84 34.06
C CYS A 174 21.78 -29.57 33.29
N CYS A 175 22.62 -28.68 33.81
CA CYS A 175 23.96 -28.41 33.28
C CYS A 175 25.04 -28.78 34.32
N GLY A 176 26.02 -29.60 33.93
CA GLY A 176 27.24 -29.86 34.71
C GLY A 176 27.06 -30.58 36.05
N MET A 177 28.02 -30.39 36.97
CA MET A 177 28.24 -31.13 38.24
C MET A 177 27.02 -31.24 39.20
N ALA A 178 25.88 -30.63 38.89
CA ALA A 178 24.59 -30.82 39.57
C ALA A 178 23.88 -32.15 39.20
N SER A 179 24.41 -32.92 38.25
CA SER A 179 23.94 -34.29 37.94
C SER A 179 24.05 -35.27 39.12
N ALA A 180 24.76 -34.88 40.19
CA ALA A 180 24.97 -35.70 41.39
C ALA A 180 23.92 -35.49 42.50
N SER A 181 23.03 -34.49 42.40
CA SER A 181 22.01 -34.25 43.43
C SER A 181 20.69 -34.94 43.09
N SER A 182 20.26 -35.85 43.97
CA SER A 182 19.07 -36.73 43.89
C SER A 182 17.69 -36.04 43.85
N ASN A 183 17.63 -34.73 43.61
CA ASN A 183 16.40 -33.92 43.79
C ASN A 183 15.86 -33.30 42.49
N MET A 184 16.27 -33.78 41.32
CA MET A 184 15.93 -33.20 40.02
C MET A 184 14.79 -33.98 39.35
N ASP A 185 13.75 -33.30 38.88
CA ASP A 185 12.62 -33.92 38.19
C ASP A 185 12.90 -33.97 36.68
N LEU A 186 12.95 -35.18 36.11
CA LEU A 186 13.18 -35.39 34.68
C LEU A 186 12.09 -34.74 33.80
N LEU A 187 10.92 -34.44 34.38
CA LEU A 187 9.81 -33.78 33.71
C LEU A 187 9.99 -32.25 33.60
N ASP A 188 10.99 -31.65 34.26
CA ASP A 188 11.32 -30.23 34.08
C ASP A 188 12.02 -29.97 32.72
N ASP A 189 12.53 -31.04 32.09
CA ASP A 189 13.11 -31.06 30.75
C ASP A 189 12.09 -31.42 29.64
N THR A 190 10.80 -31.33 29.93
CA THR A 190 9.70 -31.60 28.99
C THR A 190 8.65 -30.49 29.02
N ARG A 191 7.75 -30.44 28.04
CA ARG A 191 6.62 -29.48 28.02
C ARG A 191 5.47 -29.88 28.94
N ILE A 192 5.59 -31.01 29.63
CA ILE A 192 4.55 -31.47 30.56
C ILE A 192 4.42 -30.41 31.65
N HIS A 193 3.21 -29.89 31.82
CA HIS A 193 2.94 -28.91 32.85
C HIS A 193 3.00 -29.56 34.26
N PRO A 194 3.53 -28.90 35.30
CA PRO A 194 3.64 -29.46 36.66
C PRO A 194 2.34 -30.01 37.25
N GLU A 195 1.18 -29.49 36.83
CA GLU A 195 -0.14 -30.03 37.24
C GLU A 195 -0.41 -31.46 36.76
N SER A 196 0.29 -31.87 35.71
CA SER A 196 0.16 -33.18 35.06
C SER A 196 1.34 -34.11 35.37
N TYR A 197 2.26 -33.74 36.27
CA TYR A 197 3.39 -34.60 36.66
C TYR A 197 2.91 -35.90 37.30
N ASN A 198 1.89 -35.84 38.15
CA ASN A 198 1.32 -37.05 38.75
C ASN A 198 0.71 -37.96 37.68
N LEU A 199 0.10 -37.40 36.63
CA LEU A 199 -0.45 -38.17 35.52
C LEU A 199 0.65 -38.85 34.70
N ALA A 200 1.73 -38.12 34.40
CA ALA A 200 2.88 -38.68 33.69
C ALA A 200 3.56 -39.79 34.50
N LYS A 201 3.67 -39.63 35.83
CA LYS A 201 4.15 -40.69 36.73
C LYS A 201 3.25 -41.92 36.70
N ILE A 202 1.94 -41.76 36.77
CA ILE A 202 0.99 -42.90 36.71
C ILE A 202 1.12 -43.62 35.36
N LEU A 203 1.12 -42.88 34.25
CA LEU A 203 1.30 -43.44 32.91
C LEU A 203 2.60 -44.25 32.80
N ALA A 204 3.73 -43.68 33.24
CA ALA A 204 5.02 -44.37 33.20
C ALA A 204 5.03 -45.64 34.08
N LYS A 205 4.41 -45.58 35.26
CA LYS A 205 4.26 -46.74 36.16
C LYS A 205 3.40 -47.84 35.55
N ASP A 206 2.30 -47.48 34.89
CA ASP A 206 1.41 -48.45 34.24
C ASP A 206 2.09 -49.10 33.02
N VAL A 207 2.80 -48.31 32.20
CA VAL A 207 3.61 -48.82 31.09
C VAL A 207 4.67 -49.79 31.61
N TYR A 208 5.41 -49.41 32.64
CA TYR A 208 6.43 -50.26 33.25
C TYR A 208 5.85 -51.62 33.72
N LYS A 209 4.71 -51.60 34.42
CA LYS A 209 3.99 -52.80 34.86
C LYS A 209 3.51 -53.72 33.74
N CYS A 210 3.18 -53.16 32.57
CA CYS A 210 2.72 -53.96 31.44
C CYS A 210 3.85 -54.78 30.79
N PHE A 211 5.12 -54.39 30.99
CA PHE A 211 6.27 -55.03 30.35
C PHE A 211 7.16 -55.82 31.31
N GLU A 212 7.25 -55.45 32.59
CA GLU A 212 7.96 -56.23 33.61
C GLU A 212 6.96 -56.89 34.60
N ASN A 213 7.00 -58.22 34.71
CA ASN A 213 6.10 -59.05 35.53
C ASN A 213 6.60 -59.29 36.96
N ASP A 214 7.71 -58.68 37.38
CA ASP A 214 8.36 -58.95 38.66
C ASP A 214 7.86 -58.01 39.79
N GLU A 215 7.94 -58.48 41.04
CA GLU A 215 7.58 -57.71 42.24
C GLU A 215 8.36 -56.39 42.29
N ILE A 216 7.63 -55.27 42.17
CA ILE A 216 8.24 -53.96 42.00
C ILE A 216 8.69 -53.41 43.35
N ASP A 217 9.99 -53.17 43.49
CA ASP A 217 10.51 -52.32 44.58
C ASP A 217 9.98 -50.88 44.41
N ASP A 218 9.38 -50.31 45.46
CA ASP A 218 8.84 -48.95 45.47
C ASP A 218 9.89 -47.87 45.06
N VAL A 219 11.19 -48.18 45.24
CA VAL A 219 12.32 -47.34 44.83
C VAL A 219 12.47 -47.29 43.30
N VAL A 220 12.22 -48.40 42.59
CA VAL A 220 12.26 -48.48 41.11
C VAL A 220 11.06 -47.76 40.49
N LEU A 221 9.93 -47.77 41.19
CA LEU A 221 8.71 -47.11 40.76
C LEU A 221 8.84 -45.56 40.70
N GLU A 222 9.70 -44.95 41.52
CA GLU A 222 10.05 -43.52 41.41
C GLU A 222 10.96 -43.22 40.20
N MET A 223 11.68 -44.22 39.68
CA MET A 223 12.52 -44.11 38.49
C MET A 223 11.82 -44.52 37.18
N ALA A 224 10.53 -44.87 37.23
CA ALA A 224 9.76 -45.31 36.06
C ALA A 224 9.84 -44.34 34.87
N ILE A 225 9.87 -43.02 35.13
CA ILE A 225 10.02 -42.00 34.08
C ILE A 225 11.35 -42.16 33.34
N GLY A 226 12.45 -42.32 34.08
CA GLY A 226 13.77 -42.51 33.48
C GLY A 226 13.86 -43.80 32.67
N TYR A 227 13.27 -44.89 33.21
CA TYR A 227 13.23 -46.17 32.52
C TYR A 227 12.48 -46.10 31.19
N VAL A 228 11.28 -45.51 31.20
CA VAL A 228 10.43 -45.40 30.02
C VAL A 228 11.06 -44.48 28.96
N ARG A 229 11.74 -43.39 29.36
CA ARG A 229 12.50 -42.53 28.44
C ARG A 229 13.66 -43.27 27.76
N ASN A 230 14.30 -44.21 28.45
CA ASN A 230 15.38 -45.01 27.91
C ASN A 230 14.91 -46.17 27.01
N HIS A 231 13.61 -46.51 27.05
CA HIS A 231 13.01 -47.60 26.27
C HIS A 231 11.79 -47.11 25.46
N PRO A 232 12.00 -46.34 24.37
CA PRO A 232 10.93 -45.67 23.63
C PRO A 232 9.90 -46.64 23.02
N LYS A 233 10.29 -47.87 22.71
CA LYS A 233 9.41 -48.91 22.15
C LYS A 233 8.16 -49.15 22.99
N TYR A 234 8.29 -49.13 24.32
CA TYR A 234 7.17 -49.36 25.24
C TYR A 234 6.11 -48.26 25.16
N LEU A 235 6.51 -47.03 24.84
CA LEU A 235 5.58 -45.93 24.63
C LEU A 235 5.00 -45.94 23.22
N GLU A 236 5.78 -46.29 22.19
CA GLU A 236 5.32 -46.35 20.80
C GLU A 236 4.11 -47.29 20.67
N ASP A 237 4.22 -48.50 21.23
CA ASP A 237 3.19 -49.54 21.19
C ASP A 237 1.94 -49.21 22.04
N LEU A 238 2.04 -48.25 22.96
CA LEU A 238 0.94 -47.86 23.82
C LEU A 238 -0.17 -47.17 23.03
N LYS A 239 -1.35 -47.81 22.99
CA LYS A 239 -2.58 -47.23 22.44
C LYS A 239 -3.22 -46.24 23.42
N ILE A 240 -2.89 -44.97 23.25
CA ILE A 240 -3.39 -43.89 24.11
C ILE A 240 -4.92 -43.78 24.14
N PHE A 241 -5.60 -44.05 23.02
CA PHE A 241 -7.06 -43.97 22.97
C PHE A 241 -7.75 -44.94 23.93
N GLU A 242 -7.28 -46.20 23.97
CA GLU A 242 -7.82 -47.23 24.86
C GLU A 242 -7.49 -46.89 26.33
N TYR A 243 -6.23 -46.52 26.61
CA TYR A 243 -5.80 -46.13 27.96
C TYR A 243 -6.56 -44.90 28.50
N ALA A 244 -6.77 -43.87 27.67
CA ALA A 244 -7.49 -42.66 28.07
C ALA A 244 -8.96 -42.94 28.41
N LYS A 245 -9.60 -43.87 27.69
CA LYS A 245 -10.97 -44.30 27.97
C LYS A 245 -11.06 -45.02 29.32
N ASP A 246 -10.12 -45.92 29.60
CA ASP A 246 -10.05 -46.61 30.89
C ASP A 246 -9.77 -45.64 32.04
N TYR A 247 -8.91 -44.65 31.81
CA TYR A 247 -8.62 -43.58 32.77
C TYR A 247 -9.86 -42.73 33.05
N GLU A 248 -10.64 -42.38 32.02
CA GLU A 248 -11.89 -41.64 32.15
C GLU A 248 -12.92 -42.41 32.98
N ILE A 249 -13.06 -43.73 32.76
CA ILE A 249 -13.95 -44.59 33.54
C ILE A 249 -13.54 -44.64 35.03
N LYS A 250 -12.22 -44.71 35.32
CA LYS A 250 -11.70 -44.81 36.70
C LYS A 250 -11.73 -43.48 37.46
N HIS A 251 -11.44 -42.37 36.80
CA HIS A 251 -11.20 -41.08 37.45
C HIS A 251 -12.23 -39.99 37.09
N GLY A 252 -13.16 -40.26 36.17
CA GLY A 252 -14.22 -39.33 35.77
C GLY A 252 -13.74 -38.08 35.02
N LYS A 253 -12.53 -38.11 34.45
CA LYS A 253 -11.93 -36.97 33.74
C LYS A 253 -11.40 -37.41 32.38
N ASN A 254 -11.83 -36.72 31.32
CA ASN A 254 -11.27 -36.89 29.99
C ASN A 254 -9.94 -36.13 29.89
N LYS A 255 -8.84 -36.86 29.72
CA LYS A 255 -7.49 -36.31 29.55
C LYS A 255 -6.77 -36.89 28.33
N ARG A 256 -7.53 -37.24 27.29
CA ARG A 256 -7.01 -37.91 26.09
C ARG A 256 -5.84 -37.16 25.45
N GLU A 257 -6.03 -35.89 25.09
CA GLU A 257 -4.99 -35.08 24.44
C GLU A 257 -3.80 -34.87 25.37
N THR A 258 -4.04 -34.57 26.65
CA THR A 258 -2.96 -34.43 27.64
C THR A 258 -2.13 -35.71 27.79
N LEU A 259 -2.74 -36.89 27.75
CA LEU A 259 -2.04 -38.17 27.81
C LEU A 259 -1.25 -38.43 26.53
N TYR A 260 -1.78 -38.03 25.38
CA TYR A 260 -1.07 -38.08 24.11
C TYR A 260 0.17 -37.17 24.14
N ASP A 261 0.02 -35.92 24.57
CA ASP A 261 1.13 -34.97 24.70
C ASP A 261 2.18 -35.46 25.69
N ILE A 262 1.77 -36.04 26.83
CA ILE A 262 2.68 -36.67 27.79
C ILE A 262 3.44 -37.82 27.13
N LYS A 263 2.79 -38.71 26.36
CA LYS A 263 3.48 -39.78 25.63
C LYS A 263 4.52 -39.20 24.68
N MET A 264 4.14 -38.19 23.89
CA MET A 264 5.04 -37.56 22.91
C MET A 264 6.23 -36.88 23.58
N GLU A 265 6.03 -36.20 24.72
CA GLU A 265 7.09 -35.56 25.49
C GLU A 265 7.98 -36.55 26.25
N LEU A 266 7.46 -37.71 26.66
CA LEU A 266 8.29 -38.79 27.22
C LEU A 266 9.13 -39.47 26.13
N LEU A 267 8.62 -39.59 24.90
CA LEU A 267 9.40 -40.09 23.74
C LEU A 267 10.45 -39.08 23.27
N HIS A 268 10.05 -37.82 23.10
CA HIS A 268 10.84 -36.75 22.52
C HIS A 268 10.78 -35.49 23.39
N GLY A 269 11.50 -35.52 24.52
CA GLY A 269 11.49 -34.44 25.51
C GLY A 269 11.87 -33.08 24.94
N PHE A 270 10.93 -32.13 25.02
CA PHE A 270 11.09 -30.76 24.57
C PHE A 270 11.60 -30.63 23.12
N ARG A 271 11.12 -31.52 22.24
CA ARG A 271 11.47 -31.54 20.82
C ARG A 271 11.16 -30.20 20.16
N ASP A 272 12.11 -29.66 19.40
CA ASP A 272 11.86 -28.47 18.58
C ASP A 272 10.96 -28.83 17.39
N TRP A 273 9.85 -28.13 17.25
CA TRP A 273 8.85 -28.34 16.19
C TRP A 273 9.17 -27.56 14.91
N ARG A 274 10.15 -26.67 14.99
CA ARG A 274 10.68 -25.94 13.85
C ARG A 274 11.33 -26.88 12.85
N SER A 275 11.35 -26.46 11.60
CA SER A 275 12.08 -27.15 10.56
C SER A 275 13.55 -27.04 10.82
N PRO A 276 14.28 -28.11 10.45
CA PRO A 276 15.71 -28.01 10.38
C PRO A 276 16.09 -26.89 9.41
N TYR A 277 17.17 -26.21 9.71
CA TYR A 277 17.76 -25.21 8.83
C TYR A 277 18.12 -25.84 7.48
N GLU A 278 17.73 -25.17 6.40
CA GLU A 278 18.13 -25.48 5.04
C GLU A 278 19.02 -24.36 4.51
N GLU A 279 20.06 -24.74 3.76
CA GLU A 279 20.96 -23.75 3.15
C GLU A 279 20.19 -22.96 2.06
N PRO A 280 20.47 -21.66 1.90
CA PRO A 280 19.78 -20.84 0.90
C PRO A 280 19.92 -21.43 -0.50
N SER A 281 18.81 -21.42 -1.24
CA SER A 281 18.80 -21.78 -2.65
C SER A 281 19.60 -20.78 -3.50
N GLU A 282 20.03 -21.18 -4.69
CA GLU A 282 20.76 -20.28 -5.62
C GLU A 282 19.99 -18.97 -5.89
N ASP A 283 18.66 -19.03 -5.88
CA ASP A 283 17.76 -17.90 -6.07
C ASP A 283 17.75 -16.95 -4.87
N GLU A 284 17.76 -17.49 -3.66
CA GLU A 284 17.84 -16.72 -2.43
C GLU A 284 19.22 -16.10 -2.26
N GLU A 285 20.29 -16.82 -2.60
CA GLU A 285 21.66 -16.27 -2.61
C GLU A 285 21.79 -15.12 -3.60
N PHE A 286 21.26 -15.31 -4.81
CA PHE A 286 21.22 -14.25 -5.81
C PHE A 286 20.44 -13.03 -5.29
N LEU A 287 19.27 -13.23 -4.67
CA LEU A 287 18.49 -12.14 -4.06
C LEU A 287 19.26 -11.44 -2.93
N MET A 288 19.92 -12.18 -2.04
CA MET A 288 20.66 -11.60 -0.90
C MET A 288 21.84 -10.73 -1.36
N ILE A 289 22.52 -11.13 -2.43
CA ILE A 289 23.71 -10.42 -2.95
C ILE A 289 23.30 -9.24 -3.83
N THR A 290 22.30 -9.44 -4.69
CA THR A 290 21.95 -8.47 -5.74
C THR A 290 20.79 -7.54 -5.35
N GLY A 291 19.92 -7.97 -4.44
CA GLY A 291 18.65 -7.31 -4.13
C GLY A 291 17.58 -7.46 -5.22
N GLU A 292 17.87 -8.17 -6.30
CA GLU A 292 16.96 -8.40 -7.42
C GLU A 292 16.13 -9.66 -7.20
N ASN A 293 14.82 -9.56 -7.38
CA ASN A 293 13.91 -10.71 -7.33
C ASN A 293 13.49 -11.15 -8.74
N GLY A 294 12.87 -12.33 -8.85
CA GLY A 294 12.34 -12.84 -10.12
C GLY A 294 11.29 -11.92 -10.76
N ASP A 295 10.63 -11.07 -9.96
CA ASP A 295 9.68 -10.07 -10.47
C ASP A 295 10.36 -8.84 -11.07
N THR A 296 11.63 -8.57 -10.80
CA THR A 296 12.37 -7.41 -11.31
C THR A 296 13.31 -7.87 -12.42
N LEU A 297 14.07 -8.94 -12.19
CA LEU A 297 14.99 -9.56 -13.12
C LEU A 297 14.55 -10.98 -13.46
N ALA A 298 14.05 -11.19 -14.69
CA ALA A 298 13.64 -12.50 -15.19
C ALA A 298 14.05 -12.69 -16.65
N GLU A 299 14.19 -13.95 -17.04
CA GLU A 299 14.41 -14.32 -18.43
C GLU A 299 13.30 -13.78 -19.33
N GLY A 300 13.70 -13.23 -20.47
CA GLY A 300 12.82 -12.60 -21.45
C GLY A 300 12.48 -11.13 -21.17
N LYS A 301 12.85 -10.56 -20.01
CA LYS A 301 12.65 -9.13 -19.76
C LYS A 301 13.60 -8.25 -20.55
N ILE A 302 13.12 -7.07 -20.92
CA ILE A 302 13.93 -6.04 -21.57
C ILE A 302 14.55 -5.15 -20.48
N VAL A 303 15.86 -4.95 -20.57
CA VAL A 303 16.69 -4.16 -19.65
C VAL A 303 17.63 -3.25 -20.43
N GLN A 304 18.04 -2.16 -19.79
CA GLN A 304 19.10 -1.29 -20.30
C GLN A 304 20.44 -1.73 -19.73
N ALA A 305 21.47 -1.75 -20.58
CA ALA A 305 22.82 -2.16 -20.20
C ALA A 305 23.85 -1.21 -20.81
N THR A 306 24.77 -0.71 -20.00
CA THR A 306 25.83 0.21 -20.42
C THR A 306 27.10 -0.58 -20.75
N VAL A 307 27.69 -0.36 -21.93
CA VAL A 307 28.90 -1.06 -22.38
C VAL A 307 30.12 -0.63 -21.56
N ARG A 308 30.78 -1.59 -20.88
CA ARG A 308 32.01 -1.36 -20.10
C ARG A 308 33.26 -1.72 -20.88
N SER A 309 33.26 -2.86 -21.57
CA SER A 309 34.41 -3.33 -22.34
C SER A 309 33.95 -4.16 -23.53
N ILE A 310 34.63 -4.01 -24.66
CA ILE A 310 34.35 -4.73 -25.89
C ILE A 310 35.51 -5.68 -26.17
N GLN A 311 35.21 -6.94 -26.48
CA GLN A 311 36.15 -7.92 -27.01
C GLN A 311 35.61 -8.44 -28.36
N SER A 312 36.45 -9.12 -29.15
CA SER A 312 36.09 -9.53 -30.51
C SER A 312 34.83 -10.40 -30.61
N GLU A 313 34.56 -11.23 -29.60
CA GLU A 313 33.44 -12.19 -29.58
C GLU A 313 32.39 -11.92 -28.50
N ARG A 314 32.63 -10.95 -27.60
CA ARG A 314 31.74 -10.64 -26.47
C ARG A 314 31.87 -9.20 -26.01
N VAL A 315 30.77 -8.65 -25.53
CA VAL A 315 30.69 -7.32 -24.92
C VAL A 315 30.32 -7.48 -23.45
N PHE A 316 31.12 -6.89 -22.58
CA PHE A 316 30.83 -6.76 -21.16
C PHE A 316 30.08 -5.46 -20.93
N CYS A 317 28.92 -5.57 -20.30
CA CYS A 317 28.05 -4.45 -19.99
C CYS A 317 27.62 -4.52 -18.53
N VAL A 318 27.05 -3.44 -18.04
CA VAL A 318 26.58 -3.31 -16.66
C VAL A 318 25.13 -2.86 -16.73
N LEU A 319 24.24 -3.59 -16.06
CA LEU A 319 22.84 -3.22 -15.92
C LEU A 319 22.70 -2.05 -14.94
N ASP A 320 21.57 -1.35 -14.96
CA ASP A 320 21.28 -0.27 -14.00
C ASP A 320 21.27 -0.77 -12.54
N SER A 321 20.99 -2.05 -12.33
CA SER A 321 21.08 -2.72 -11.02
C SER A 321 22.52 -2.93 -10.52
N GLY A 322 23.53 -2.63 -11.36
CA GLY A 322 24.94 -2.86 -11.07
C GLY A 322 25.43 -4.28 -11.41
N LEU A 323 24.56 -5.14 -11.94
CA LEU A 323 24.93 -6.51 -12.35
C LEU A 323 25.75 -6.52 -13.63
N ASP A 324 26.71 -7.45 -13.69
CA ASP A 324 27.52 -7.68 -14.88
C ASP A 324 26.70 -8.44 -15.94
N GLY A 325 26.53 -7.81 -17.09
CA GLY A 325 25.91 -8.36 -18.28
C GLY A 325 26.96 -8.81 -19.31
N ILE A 326 26.70 -9.93 -19.99
CA ILE A 326 27.50 -10.41 -21.12
C ILE A 326 26.61 -10.52 -22.35
N LEU A 327 26.99 -9.83 -23.42
CA LEU A 327 26.39 -9.95 -24.73
C LEU A 327 27.36 -10.67 -25.67
N PHE A 328 27.00 -11.85 -26.15
CA PHE A 328 27.79 -12.57 -27.14
C PHE A 328 27.58 -11.98 -28.53
N LYS A 329 28.58 -12.11 -29.42
CA LYS A 329 28.48 -11.67 -30.83
C LYS A 329 27.25 -12.24 -31.54
N ASP A 330 26.97 -13.52 -31.31
CA ASP A 330 25.77 -14.21 -31.81
C ASP A 330 24.46 -13.63 -31.28
N GLY A 331 24.47 -12.79 -30.23
CA GLY A 331 23.30 -12.14 -29.67
C GLY A 331 23.09 -10.71 -30.15
N PHE A 332 24.00 -10.14 -30.95
CA PHE A 332 23.96 -8.72 -31.32
C PHE A 332 23.04 -8.40 -32.51
N SER A 333 23.15 -9.14 -33.62
CA SER A 333 22.37 -8.89 -34.85
C SER A 333 21.98 -10.19 -35.54
N ASP A 334 20.80 -10.18 -36.20
CA ASP A 334 20.29 -11.29 -37.02
C ASP A 334 20.94 -11.33 -38.42
N GLU A 335 21.68 -10.30 -38.80
CA GLU A 335 22.43 -10.24 -40.05
C GLU A 335 23.62 -11.22 -40.00
N ARG A 336 23.74 -12.08 -41.02
CA ARG A 336 24.79 -13.12 -41.12
C ARG A 336 26.15 -12.59 -41.60
N ASP A 337 26.35 -11.28 -41.54
CA ASP A 337 27.61 -10.66 -41.93
C ASP A 337 28.62 -10.76 -40.78
N GLU A 338 29.91 -10.86 -41.09
CA GLU A 338 30.99 -10.78 -40.10
C GLU A 338 31.03 -9.37 -39.50
N ILE A 339 30.22 -9.14 -38.48
CA ILE A 339 30.14 -7.87 -37.76
C ILE A 339 31.26 -7.83 -36.73
N ASP A 340 32.21 -6.89 -36.88
CA ASP A 340 33.14 -6.53 -35.82
C ASP A 340 32.44 -5.62 -34.79
N LEU A 341 32.27 -6.13 -33.58
CA LEU A 341 31.62 -5.45 -32.46
C LEU A 341 32.36 -4.15 -32.08
N THR A 342 33.68 -4.11 -32.27
CA THR A 342 34.54 -2.96 -31.95
C THR A 342 34.23 -1.74 -32.83
N THR A 343 33.74 -1.98 -34.03
CA THR A 343 33.43 -0.91 -35.00
C THR A 343 32.03 -0.34 -34.80
N LYS A 344 31.08 -1.15 -34.28
CA LYS A 344 29.67 -0.75 -34.12
C LYS A 344 29.34 -0.18 -32.74
N LEU A 345 30.08 -0.55 -31.69
CA LEU A 345 29.79 -0.17 -30.31
C LEU A 345 30.89 0.67 -29.71
N GLN A 346 30.53 1.60 -28.84
CA GLN A 346 31.48 2.38 -28.05
C GLN A 346 31.34 2.09 -26.56
N VAL A 347 32.46 2.20 -25.84
CA VAL A 347 32.46 2.11 -24.37
C VAL A 347 31.67 3.29 -23.81
N GLY A 348 30.72 3.01 -22.93
CA GLY A 348 29.77 3.98 -22.37
C GLY A 348 28.45 4.08 -23.14
N GLU A 349 28.29 3.40 -24.26
CA GLU A 349 27.01 3.34 -25.00
C GLU A 349 25.97 2.52 -24.23
N ILE A 350 24.71 2.96 -24.26
CA ILE A 350 23.58 2.29 -23.61
C ILE A 350 22.86 1.43 -24.63
N LEU A 351 22.77 0.14 -24.35
CA LEU A 351 22.09 -0.86 -25.18
C LEU A 351 20.78 -1.28 -24.52
N ILE A 352 19.75 -1.42 -25.35
CA ILE A 352 18.49 -2.05 -24.94
C ILE A 352 18.60 -3.53 -25.29
N CYS A 353 18.60 -4.37 -24.27
CA CYS A 353 18.80 -5.81 -24.41
C CYS A 353 17.67 -6.59 -23.73
N LYS A 354 17.45 -7.83 -24.16
CA LYS A 354 16.56 -8.80 -23.53
C LYS A 354 17.42 -9.78 -22.74
N ILE A 355 16.99 -10.13 -21.53
CA ILE A 355 17.65 -11.15 -20.71
C ILE A 355 17.40 -12.51 -21.37
N LYS A 356 18.46 -13.19 -21.77
CA LYS A 356 18.38 -14.55 -22.32
C LYS A 356 18.43 -15.59 -21.22
N GLN A 357 19.37 -15.44 -20.29
CA GLN A 357 19.61 -16.39 -19.21
C GLN A 357 20.28 -15.67 -18.04
N ILE A 358 19.98 -16.10 -16.81
CA ILE A 358 20.60 -15.58 -15.58
C ILE A 358 21.52 -16.65 -14.99
N GLU A 359 22.83 -16.39 -14.95
CA GLU A 359 23.82 -17.25 -14.31
C GLU A 359 23.92 -16.90 -12.82
N LYS A 360 23.03 -17.51 -12.00
CA LYS A 360 22.92 -17.20 -10.55
C LYS A 360 24.22 -17.47 -9.79
N ASN A 361 24.88 -18.61 -10.06
CA ASN A 361 26.15 -19.00 -9.45
C ASN A 361 27.33 -18.03 -9.65
N ARG A 362 27.26 -17.17 -10.69
CA ARG A 362 28.31 -16.18 -10.99
C ARG A 362 27.82 -14.74 -10.87
N HIS A 363 26.57 -14.55 -10.47
CA HIS A 363 25.89 -13.24 -10.43
C HIS A 363 25.97 -12.47 -11.75
N ARG A 364 25.84 -13.19 -12.88
CA ARG A 364 25.97 -12.62 -14.24
C ARG A 364 24.72 -12.83 -15.07
N VAL A 365 24.46 -11.89 -15.98
CA VAL A 365 23.29 -11.93 -16.85
C VAL A 365 23.73 -12.05 -18.30
N VAL A 366 23.21 -13.06 -19.01
CA VAL A 366 23.45 -13.20 -20.46
C VAL A 366 22.36 -12.44 -21.20
N LEU A 367 22.77 -11.50 -22.04
CA LEU A 367 21.90 -10.60 -22.78
C LEU A 367 21.82 -10.96 -24.27
N THR A 368 20.73 -10.55 -24.91
CA THR A 368 20.55 -10.62 -26.37
C THR A 368 19.88 -9.35 -26.89
N CYS A 369 20.36 -8.83 -28.01
CA CYS A 369 19.72 -7.75 -28.77
C CYS A 369 18.83 -8.30 -29.92
N LYS A 370 18.98 -9.58 -30.27
CA LYS A 370 18.11 -10.30 -31.22
C LYS A 370 16.66 -10.32 -30.73
N GLU A 371 15.71 -10.35 -31.67
CA GLU A 371 14.25 -10.29 -31.47
C GLU A 371 13.65 -8.93 -31.06
N ILE A 372 14.40 -8.00 -30.46
CA ILE A 372 13.87 -6.67 -30.08
C ILE A 372 13.52 -5.83 -31.32
N GLN A 373 14.26 -6.03 -32.42
CA GLN A 373 14.07 -5.28 -33.67
C GLN A 373 12.88 -5.76 -34.51
N SER A 374 12.25 -6.90 -34.19
CA SER A 374 11.30 -7.59 -35.08
C SER A 374 9.82 -7.51 -34.67
N ARG A 375 9.45 -7.04 -33.46
CA ARG A 375 8.02 -6.98 -33.07
C ARG A 375 7.59 -5.74 -32.29
N SER A 376 6.50 -5.17 -32.81
CA SER A 376 5.56 -4.29 -32.12
C SER A 376 4.95 -4.99 -30.90
N SER A 377 4.92 -4.27 -29.77
CA SER A 377 4.05 -4.26 -28.58
C SER A 377 3.12 -5.44 -28.18
N LYS A 378 3.20 -6.65 -28.75
CA LYS A 378 2.21 -7.72 -28.54
C LYS A 378 2.72 -8.98 -27.86
N ASP A 379 4.03 -9.18 -27.73
CA ASP A 379 4.60 -10.31 -27.00
C ASP A 379 5.24 -9.82 -25.70
N GLN A 380 4.41 -9.32 -24.77
CA GLN A 380 4.77 -9.44 -23.36
C GLN A 380 4.43 -10.88 -22.96
N ASN A 381 5.37 -11.56 -22.31
CA ASN A 381 5.20 -12.91 -21.76
C ASN A 381 3.78 -13.14 -21.23
N PRO A 382 3.21 -14.35 -21.35
CA PRO A 382 2.05 -14.70 -20.56
C PRO A 382 2.48 -14.62 -19.11
N ARG A 383 2.20 -13.48 -18.45
CA ARG A 383 1.94 -13.50 -17.01
C ARG A 383 0.98 -14.66 -16.80
N SER A 384 1.15 -15.46 -15.75
CA SER A 384 0.08 -16.36 -15.35
C SER A 384 -1.11 -15.48 -15.05
N VAL A 385 -1.96 -15.29 -16.05
CA VAL A 385 -3.14 -14.46 -15.95
C VAL A 385 -4.01 -15.21 -14.95
N ASP A 386 -4.29 -14.57 -13.82
CA ASP A 386 -5.16 -15.11 -12.78
C ASP A 386 -6.44 -15.68 -13.46
N PRO A 387 -6.89 -16.90 -13.16
CA PRO A 387 -8.13 -17.46 -13.71
C PRO A 387 -9.35 -16.53 -13.53
N TYR A 388 -9.32 -15.65 -12.54
CA TYR A 388 -10.35 -14.63 -12.28
C TYR A 388 -10.07 -13.27 -12.95
N TYR A 389 -8.95 -13.13 -13.65
CA TYR A 389 -8.69 -11.98 -14.51
C TYR A 389 -9.60 -12.07 -15.74
N CYS A 390 -10.78 -11.48 -15.61
CA CYS A 390 -11.60 -11.14 -16.75
C CYS A 390 -11.01 -9.88 -17.38
N GLU A 391 -10.23 -10.07 -18.45
CA GLU A 391 -9.83 -8.94 -19.28
C GLU A 391 -11.07 -8.40 -19.98
N ASP A 392 -11.66 -7.35 -19.42
CA ASP A 392 -12.73 -6.62 -20.06
C ASP A 392 -12.09 -5.91 -21.27
N GLN A 393 -11.99 -6.58 -22.42
CA GLN A 393 -11.34 -6.09 -23.66
C GLN A 393 -11.90 -4.74 -24.14
N SER A 394 -13.03 -4.32 -23.56
CA SER A 394 -13.66 -3.03 -23.74
C SER A 394 -13.02 -1.87 -22.95
N SER A 395 -12.23 -2.15 -21.92
CA SER A 395 -11.69 -1.17 -20.96
C SER A 395 -10.25 -0.74 -21.27
N LEU A 396 -9.32 -1.65 -21.51
CA LEU A 396 -7.90 -1.33 -21.81
C LEU A 396 -7.73 -0.56 -23.12
N SER A 397 -8.49 -0.93 -24.16
CA SER A 397 -8.52 -0.22 -25.45
C SER A 397 -9.00 1.23 -25.28
N LYS A 398 -9.97 1.46 -24.38
CA LYS A 398 -10.54 2.78 -24.11
C LYS A 398 -9.73 3.59 -23.10
N GLU A 399 -9.06 2.95 -22.16
CA GLU A 399 -8.21 3.59 -21.15
C GLU A 399 -6.81 3.90 -21.66
N GLN A 400 -6.19 3.03 -22.47
CA GLN A 400 -4.93 3.35 -23.15
C GLN A 400 -5.14 4.38 -24.26
N GLU A 401 -6.24 4.31 -25.02
CA GLU A 401 -6.61 5.40 -25.93
C GLU A 401 -6.97 6.67 -25.16
N LYS A 402 -7.64 6.61 -24.00
CA LYS A 402 -7.88 7.79 -23.17
C LYS A 402 -6.57 8.33 -22.63
N ALA A 403 -5.67 7.52 -22.09
CA ALA A 403 -4.40 7.97 -21.52
C ALA A 403 -3.47 8.56 -22.60
N GLN A 404 -3.41 7.95 -23.78
CA GLN A 404 -2.70 8.52 -24.94
C GLN A 404 -3.40 9.78 -25.48
N LYS A 405 -4.74 9.84 -25.50
CA LYS A 405 -5.49 11.07 -25.84
C LYS A 405 -5.36 12.16 -24.76
N GLU A 406 -5.19 11.81 -23.50
CA GLU A 406 -5.01 12.73 -22.36
C GLU A 406 -3.57 13.28 -22.32
N LEU A 407 -2.55 12.46 -22.59
CA LEU A 407 -1.17 12.90 -22.81
C LEU A 407 -1.03 13.79 -24.06
N ALA A 408 -1.81 13.50 -25.11
CA ALA A 408 -1.88 14.34 -26.31
C ALA A 408 -2.68 15.65 -26.10
N LYS A 409 -3.67 15.67 -25.18
CA LYS A 409 -4.42 16.89 -24.81
C LYS A 409 -3.62 17.89 -23.98
N LYS A 410 -2.62 17.43 -23.22
CA LYS A 410 -1.80 18.31 -22.37
C LYS A 410 -0.80 19.18 -23.14
N HIS A 411 -0.56 18.92 -24.42
CA HIS A 411 0.33 19.74 -25.24
C HIS A 411 -0.47 20.82 -25.98
N VAL A 412 -0.85 21.88 -25.26
CA VAL A 412 -1.21 23.14 -25.92
C VAL A 412 0.05 23.66 -26.62
N LYS A 413 0.01 23.79 -27.95
CA LYS A 413 1.15 24.31 -28.72
C LYS A 413 1.50 25.73 -28.22
N PRO A 414 2.72 25.97 -27.71
CA PRO A 414 3.12 27.27 -27.22
C PRO A 414 3.11 28.28 -28.37
N ARG A 415 2.63 29.49 -28.11
CA ARG A 415 2.55 30.59 -29.07
C ARG A 415 3.57 31.68 -28.76
N MET A 416 4.00 32.35 -29.82
CA MET A 416 4.96 33.46 -29.79
C MET A 416 4.20 34.80 -29.70
N ILE A 417 3.45 34.99 -28.61
CA ILE A 417 2.71 36.23 -28.35
C ILE A 417 3.36 36.90 -27.15
N VAL A 418 3.89 38.10 -27.36
CA VAL A 418 4.53 38.91 -26.30
C VAL A 418 3.49 39.89 -25.77
N HIS A 419 2.83 39.53 -24.67
CA HIS A 419 1.85 40.41 -24.01
C HIS A 419 1.82 40.11 -22.50
N PRO A 420 1.76 41.12 -21.60
CA PRO A 420 1.82 40.92 -20.15
C PRO A 420 0.72 39.99 -19.59
N ARG A 421 -0.45 39.97 -20.26
CA ARG A 421 -1.60 39.14 -19.89
C ARG A 421 -1.70 37.83 -20.66
N PHE A 422 -0.72 37.46 -21.50
CA PHE A 422 -0.75 36.22 -22.28
C PHE A 422 0.16 35.14 -21.66
N GLN A 423 -0.33 33.91 -21.55
CA GLN A 423 0.44 32.78 -21.04
C GLN A 423 0.18 31.51 -21.84
N ASN A 424 1.24 30.74 -22.09
CA ASN A 424 1.16 29.43 -22.77
C ASN A 424 0.76 28.33 -21.80
N ILE A 425 -0.47 28.44 -21.28
CA ILE A 425 -1.03 27.53 -20.29
C ILE A 425 -2.37 26.97 -20.77
N THR A 426 -2.78 25.83 -20.21
CA THR A 426 -4.09 25.24 -20.47
C THR A 426 -5.22 26.02 -19.78
N PHE A 427 -6.48 25.71 -20.12
CA PHE A 427 -7.63 26.32 -19.43
C PHE A 427 -7.66 26.00 -17.92
N GLU A 428 -7.28 24.77 -17.54
CA GLU A 428 -7.22 24.33 -16.14
C GLU A 428 -6.13 25.07 -15.38
N GLU A 429 -4.93 25.14 -15.97
CA GLU A 429 -3.80 25.92 -15.43
C GLU A 429 -4.12 27.41 -15.34
N ALA A 430 -4.92 27.96 -16.27
CA ALA A 430 -5.36 29.36 -16.20
C ALA A 430 -6.32 29.63 -15.03
N MET A 431 -7.19 28.67 -14.67
CA MET A 431 -8.03 28.77 -13.48
C MET A 431 -7.21 28.70 -12.19
N GLU A 432 -6.23 27.80 -12.14
CA GLU A 432 -5.29 27.68 -11.02
C GLU A 432 -4.47 28.96 -10.86
N TYR A 433 -3.91 29.49 -11.95
CA TYR A 433 -3.15 30.74 -11.98
C TYR A 433 -3.96 31.95 -11.50
N LEU A 434 -5.27 31.98 -11.77
CA LEU A 434 -6.16 33.04 -11.32
C LEU A 434 -6.68 32.82 -9.89
N SER A 435 -6.53 31.63 -9.32
CA SER A 435 -7.11 31.30 -8.01
C SER A 435 -6.62 32.18 -6.88
N ASP A 436 -5.33 32.53 -6.87
CA ASP A 436 -4.73 33.41 -5.87
C ASP A 436 -4.89 34.92 -6.18
N LYS A 437 -5.42 35.26 -7.36
CA LYS A 437 -5.52 36.66 -7.82
C LYS A 437 -6.81 37.35 -7.39
N ALA A 438 -6.82 38.69 -7.49
CA ALA A 438 -7.99 39.50 -7.18
C ALA A 438 -9.14 39.28 -8.19
N VAL A 439 -10.38 39.59 -7.75
CA VAL A 439 -11.55 39.52 -8.63
C VAL A 439 -11.46 40.57 -9.74
N GLY A 440 -11.76 40.14 -10.96
CA GLY A 440 -11.63 40.93 -12.19
C GLY A 440 -10.30 40.73 -12.92
N GLU A 441 -9.33 40.02 -12.33
CA GLU A 441 -8.09 39.67 -13.01
C GLU A 441 -8.36 38.71 -14.17
N SER A 442 -7.63 38.91 -15.27
CA SER A 442 -7.79 38.14 -16.51
C SER A 442 -6.45 37.66 -17.07
N THR A 443 -6.52 36.58 -17.86
CA THR A 443 -5.39 36.03 -18.62
C THR A 443 -5.87 35.53 -19.98
N PHE A 444 -5.07 35.79 -21.01
CA PHE A 444 -5.19 35.20 -22.33
C PHE A 444 -4.33 33.93 -22.39
N HIS A 445 -4.82 32.91 -23.06
CA HIS A 445 -4.08 31.67 -23.29
C HIS A 445 -4.51 31.01 -24.60
N PRO A 446 -3.72 30.09 -25.17
CA PRO A 446 -4.12 29.42 -26.40
C PRO A 446 -5.42 28.62 -26.21
N SER A 447 -6.27 28.66 -27.24
CA SER A 447 -7.52 27.90 -27.26
C SER A 447 -7.29 26.47 -27.75
N SER A 448 -8.02 25.51 -27.15
CA SER A 448 -8.09 24.13 -27.62
C SER A 448 -8.83 23.97 -28.96
N ARG A 449 -9.54 25.02 -29.42
CA ARG A 449 -10.24 25.02 -30.71
C ARG A 449 -9.32 25.22 -31.92
N GLY A 450 -8.05 25.57 -31.70
CA GLY A 450 -7.03 25.62 -32.74
C GLY A 450 -6.21 26.91 -32.73
N SER A 451 -5.25 26.99 -33.65
CA SER A 451 -4.30 28.12 -33.79
C SER A 451 -4.93 29.44 -34.22
N SER A 452 -6.17 29.43 -34.71
CA SER A 452 -6.94 30.63 -35.08
C SER A 452 -7.89 31.12 -33.98
N TYR A 453 -7.78 30.59 -32.77
CA TYR A 453 -8.60 30.99 -31.63
C TYR A 453 -7.74 31.27 -30.40
N LEU A 454 -8.08 32.30 -29.64
CA LEU A 454 -7.52 32.59 -28.32
C LEU A 454 -8.63 32.52 -27.28
N SER A 455 -8.25 32.19 -26.04
CA SER A 455 -9.16 32.12 -24.92
C SER A 455 -8.78 33.20 -23.90
N LEU A 456 -9.77 33.97 -23.47
CA LEU A 456 -9.68 34.95 -22.40
C LEU A 456 -10.43 34.39 -21.19
N THR A 457 -9.73 34.19 -20.07
CA THR A 457 -10.31 33.73 -18.81
C THR A 457 -10.25 34.86 -17.77
N ILE A 458 -11.37 35.15 -17.11
CA ILE A 458 -11.54 36.23 -16.14
C ILE A 458 -12.07 35.65 -14.82
N LYS A 459 -11.47 36.03 -13.69
CA LYS A 459 -11.98 35.68 -12.36
C LYS A 459 -13.18 36.55 -11.99
N ILE A 460 -14.36 35.94 -11.90
CA ILE A 460 -15.61 36.64 -11.52
C ILE A 460 -15.80 36.65 -10.01
N TYR A 461 -15.53 35.51 -9.37
CA TYR A 461 -15.59 35.37 -7.92
C TYR A 461 -14.69 34.21 -7.49
N ASP A 462 -14.55 34.00 -6.19
CA ASP A 462 -13.80 32.85 -5.70
C ASP A 462 -14.46 31.53 -6.15
N GLY A 463 -13.66 30.66 -6.79
CA GLY A 463 -14.14 29.45 -7.45
C GLY A 463 -15.04 29.65 -8.67
N VAL A 464 -15.20 30.87 -9.20
CA VAL A 464 -16.04 31.17 -10.38
C VAL A 464 -15.26 31.95 -11.42
N TYR A 465 -14.93 31.28 -12.52
CA TYR A 465 -14.18 31.83 -13.66
C TYR A 465 -15.04 31.84 -14.90
N ALA A 466 -15.03 32.95 -15.62
CA ALA A 466 -15.74 33.09 -16.88
C ALA A 466 -14.74 33.14 -18.03
N HIS A 467 -15.06 32.47 -19.13
CA HIS A 467 -14.19 32.43 -20.30
C HIS A 467 -14.90 32.97 -21.55
N LYS A 468 -14.11 33.62 -22.39
CA LYS A 468 -14.53 34.16 -23.67
C LYS A 468 -13.55 33.72 -24.75
N GLU A 469 -14.10 33.22 -25.84
CA GLU A 469 -13.31 32.86 -27.02
C GLU A 469 -13.19 34.07 -27.96
N ILE A 470 -11.99 34.22 -28.51
CA ILE A 470 -11.58 35.28 -29.44
C ILE A 470 -11.16 34.59 -30.74
N THR A 471 -11.81 34.94 -31.85
CA THR A 471 -11.44 34.42 -33.17
C THR A 471 -10.38 35.31 -33.80
N GLU A 472 -9.27 34.73 -34.24
CA GLU A 472 -8.17 35.43 -34.90
C GLU A 472 -8.29 35.32 -36.43
N GLY A 473 -8.33 36.48 -37.10
CA GLY A 473 -8.31 36.60 -38.55
C GLY A 473 -6.92 36.89 -39.11
N GLY A 474 -6.76 36.68 -40.42
CA GLY A 474 -5.54 37.05 -41.15
C GLY A 474 -4.33 36.13 -40.98
N LYS A 475 -4.55 34.88 -40.53
CA LYS A 475 -3.51 33.84 -40.44
C LYS A 475 -3.44 33.00 -41.71
N ASP A 476 -2.25 32.80 -42.26
CA ASP A 476 -2.03 31.87 -43.37
C ASP A 476 -1.88 30.44 -42.81
N GLN A 477 -2.75 29.54 -43.25
CA GLN A 477 -2.73 28.14 -42.82
C GLN A 477 -1.51 27.37 -43.34
N LYS A 478 -0.84 27.88 -44.38
CA LYS A 478 0.35 27.25 -44.98
C LYS A 478 1.66 27.68 -44.31
N ASP A 479 1.66 28.82 -43.62
CA ASP A 479 2.85 29.33 -42.92
C ASP A 479 2.80 28.99 -41.43
N ALA A 480 3.68 28.08 -41.00
CA ALA A 480 3.77 27.65 -39.62
C ALA A 480 4.11 28.81 -38.65
N MET A 481 4.84 29.82 -39.12
CA MET A 481 5.21 30.98 -38.28
C MET A 481 4.01 31.92 -38.07
N SER A 482 3.19 32.15 -39.09
CA SER A 482 1.94 32.93 -38.99
C SER A 482 0.96 32.35 -37.95
N LEU A 483 0.93 31.01 -37.79
CA LEU A 483 0.03 30.34 -36.84
C LEU A 483 0.44 30.53 -35.36
N LEU A 484 1.73 30.74 -35.10
CA LEU A 484 2.27 30.92 -33.75
C LEU A 484 2.16 32.36 -33.23
N HIS A 485 2.05 33.35 -34.13
CA HIS A 485 1.87 34.76 -33.79
C HIS A 485 0.39 35.12 -33.59
N LEU A 486 0.14 36.31 -33.04
CA LEU A 486 -1.20 36.88 -32.92
C LEU A 486 -1.76 37.19 -34.32
N GLY A 487 -3.04 36.90 -34.56
CA GLY A 487 -3.72 37.24 -35.82
C GLY A 487 -3.79 38.75 -36.07
N LYS A 488 -4.00 39.15 -37.33
CA LYS A 488 -4.10 40.58 -37.72
C LYS A 488 -5.38 41.25 -37.22
N THR A 489 -6.42 40.47 -36.97
CA THR A 489 -7.69 40.94 -36.43
C THR A 489 -8.19 39.97 -35.39
N LEU A 490 -8.79 40.49 -34.31
CA LEU A 490 -9.37 39.73 -33.23
C LEU A 490 -10.87 40.00 -33.20
N LYS A 491 -11.70 38.95 -33.14
CA LYS A 491 -13.16 39.09 -33.16
C LYS A 491 -13.78 38.46 -31.93
N ILE A 492 -14.61 39.23 -31.22
CA ILE A 492 -15.36 38.80 -30.05
C ILE A 492 -16.85 39.08 -30.29
N GLY A 493 -17.63 38.03 -30.57
CA GLY A 493 -19.02 38.20 -30.98
C GLY A 493 -19.11 38.90 -32.34
N ASP A 494 -19.74 40.07 -32.38
CA ASP A 494 -19.89 40.89 -33.59
C ASP A 494 -18.91 42.07 -33.65
N GLU A 495 -18.07 42.25 -32.63
CA GLU A 495 -17.11 43.35 -32.54
C GLU A 495 -15.70 42.87 -32.94
N ASN A 496 -14.97 43.71 -33.67
CA ASN A 496 -13.58 43.47 -34.09
C ASN A 496 -12.64 44.38 -33.29
N PHE A 497 -11.45 43.87 -33.03
CA PHE A 497 -10.36 44.46 -32.26
C PHE A 497 -9.04 44.28 -33.03
N GLU A 498 -8.12 45.22 -32.90
CA GLU A 498 -6.83 45.24 -33.58
C GLU A 498 -5.78 44.42 -32.82
N ASP A 499 -5.71 44.56 -31.49
CA ASP A 499 -4.76 43.85 -30.64
C ASP A 499 -5.36 43.47 -29.27
N LEU A 500 -4.54 42.85 -28.40
CA LEU A 500 -4.98 42.40 -27.08
C LEU A 500 -5.21 43.57 -26.10
N ASP A 501 -4.53 44.70 -26.27
CA ASP A 501 -4.69 45.89 -25.42
C ASP A 501 -6.05 46.54 -25.69
N GLU A 502 -6.46 46.65 -26.96
CA GLU A 502 -7.80 47.13 -27.32
C GLU A 502 -8.91 46.20 -26.79
N VAL A 503 -8.68 44.88 -26.77
CA VAL A 503 -9.60 43.93 -26.12
C VAL A 503 -9.68 44.21 -24.61
N MET A 504 -8.57 44.50 -23.95
CA MET A 504 -8.58 44.86 -22.53
C MET A 504 -9.41 46.13 -22.29
N ASP A 505 -9.14 47.19 -23.03
CA ASP A 505 -9.74 48.52 -22.84
C ASP A 505 -11.24 48.55 -23.20
N ARG A 506 -11.63 47.92 -24.31
CA ARG A 506 -13.02 47.99 -24.81
C ARG A 506 -13.91 46.87 -24.30
N TYR A 507 -13.35 45.73 -23.89
CA TYR A 507 -14.13 44.57 -23.47
C TYR A 507 -13.92 44.21 -22.00
N VAL A 508 -12.68 44.02 -21.55
CA VAL A 508 -12.40 43.52 -20.18
C VAL A 508 -12.62 44.59 -19.12
N ASP A 509 -12.06 45.78 -19.28
CA ASP A 509 -12.10 46.83 -18.27
C ASP A 509 -13.52 47.34 -17.97
N PRO A 510 -14.40 47.55 -18.97
CA PRO A 510 -15.80 47.86 -18.72
C PRO A 510 -16.52 46.72 -17.99
N LEU A 511 -16.22 45.46 -18.34
CA LEU A 511 -16.81 44.29 -17.71
C LEU A 511 -16.38 44.17 -16.23
N VAL A 512 -15.10 44.37 -15.94
CA VAL A 512 -14.55 44.38 -14.57
C VAL A 512 -15.10 45.54 -13.76
N THR A 513 -15.30 46.70 -14.37
CA THR A 513 -15.93 47.86 -13.72
C THR A 513 -17.36 47.55 -13.27
N HIS A 514 -18.18 46.98 -14.16
CA HIS A 514 -19.54 46.56 -13.82
C HIS A 514 -19.56 45.40 -12.80
N LEU A 515 -18.63 44.44 -12.90
CA LEU A 515 -18.46 43.37 -11.92
C LEU A 515 -18.21 43.93 -10.52
N LYS A 516 -17.21 44.81 -10.37
CA LYS A 516 -16.88 45.46 -9.09
C LYS A 516 -18.04 46.30 -8.57
N ALA A 517 -18.78 47.00 -9.44
CA ALA A 517 -19.97 47.76 -9.06
C ALA A 517 -21.05 46.85 -8.45
N MET A 518 -21.28 45.66 -9.01
CA MET A 518 -22.27 44.71 -8.49
C MET A 518 -21.84 44.09 -7.16
N LEU A 519 -20.56 43.70 -7.04
CA LEU A 519 -20.01 43.13 -5.81
C LEU A 519 -20.06 44.11 -4.63
N ASN A 520 -19.89 45.40 -4.91
CA ASN A 520 -19.94 46.47 -3.91
C ASN A 520 -21.35 47.05 -3.71
N TYR A 521 -22.37 46.52 -4.39
CA TYR A 521 -23.73 47.03 -4.26
C TYR A 521 -24.31 46.70 -2.88
N ARG A 522 -25.02 47.66 -2.26
CA ARG A 522 -25.58 47.55 -0.90
C ARG A 522 -26.47 46.33 -0.62
N LYS A 523 -27.10 45.79 -1.66
CA LYS A 523 -27.98 44.59 -1.58
C LYS A 523 -27.30 43.32 -2.11
N PHE A 524 -25.99 43.34 -2.30
CA PHE A 524 -25.22 42.14 -2.61
C PHE A 524 -25.02 41.28 -1.35
N ARG A 525 -25.09 39.96 -1.51
CA ARG A 525 -24.88 38.96 -0.46
C ARG A 525 -23.90 37.90 -0.95
N ARG A 526 -22.96 37.53 -0.08
CA ARG A 526 -21.96 36.48 -0.31
C ARG A 526 -22.50 35.16 0.24
N GLY A 527 -22.18 34.05 -0.43
CA GLY A 527 -22.60 32.71 -0.01
C GLY A 527 -23.20 31.91 -1.15
N LYS A 528 -23.46 30.62 -0.89
CA LYS A 528 -24.15 29.74 -1.85
C LYS A 528 -25.63 30.11 -1.93
N LYS A 529 -26.30 29.73 -3.01
CA LYS A 529 -27.73 30.00 -3.25
C LYS A 529 -28.63 29.68 -2.04
N ALA A 530 -28.43 28.52 -1.41
CA ALA A 530 -29.20 28.10 -0.24
C ALA A 530 -29.00 29.02 0.98
N GLU A 531 -27.75 29.44 1.27
CA GLU A 531 -27.44 30.35 2.37
C GLU A 531 -28.07 31.73 2.14
N VAL A 532 -28.05 32.20 0.90
CA VAL A 532 -28.70 33.47 0.51
C VAL A 532 -30.22 33.38 0.67
N ASP A 533 -30.83 32.24 0.37
CA ASP A 533 -32.27 32.02 0.58
C ASP A 533 -32.66 32.03 2.05
N ASP A 534 -31.85 31.41 2.92
CA ASP A 534 -32.08 31.42 4.37
C ASP A 534 -32.02 32.85 4.92
N LEU A 535 -31.04 33.64 4.48
CA LEU A 535 -30.92 35.06 4.84
C LEU A 535 -32.10 35.89 4.33
N LEU A 536 -32.59 35.63 3.12
CA LEU A 536 -33.76 36.32 2.57
C LEU A 536 -35.04 35.96 3.36
N ARG A 537 -35.21 34.71 3.76
CA ARG A 537 -36.36 34.28 4.58
C ARG A 537 -36.33 34.93 5.96
N ALA A 538 -35.15 35.07 6.57
CA ALA A 538 -34.98 35.79 7.83
C ALA A 538 -35.31 37.29 7.70
N GLU A 539 -34.79 38.00 6.69
CA GLU A 539 -35.12 39.42 6.48
C GLU A 539 -36.63 39.60 6.15
N LYS A 540 -37.27 38.60 5.53
CA LYS A 540 -38.71 38.60 5.26
C LYS A 540 -39.56 38.35 6.51
N SER A 541 -39.10 37.53 7.46
CA SER A 541 -39.81 37.34 8.74
C SER A 541 -39.79 38.62 9.59
N ASP A 542 -38.70 39.38 9.54
CA ASP A 542 -38.58 40.65 10.28
C ASP A 542 -39.45 41.75 9.66
N TYR A 543 -39.62 41.74 8.33
CA TYR A 543 -40.43 42.72 7.60
C TYR A 543 -41.43 42.08 6.63
N PRO A 544 -42.53 41.47 7.12
CA PRO A 544 -43.48 40.70 6.30
C PRO A 544 -44.11 41.49 5.14
N MET A 545 -44.33 42.79 5.32
CA MET A 545 -44.95 43.66 4.30
C MET A 545 -43.97 44.15 3.23
N ARG A 546 -42.66 43.96 3.42
CA ARG A 546 -41.63 44.42 2.47
C ARG A 546 -41.31 43.31 1.46
N ILE A 547 -41.11 43.68 0.21
CA ILE A 547 -40.45 42.79 -0.76
C ILE A 547 -38.96 42.82 -0.48
N VAL A 548 -38.43 41.68 -0.05
CA VAL A 548 -37.01 41.51 0.22
C VAL A 548 -36.35 40.95 -1.03
N TYR A 549 -35.23 41.57 -1.44
CA TYR A 549 -34.43 41.13 -2.58
C TYR A 549 -32.94 41.34 -2.30
N CYS A 550 -32.11 40.53 -2.94
CA CYS A 550 -30.65 40.67 -2.94
C CYS A 550 -30.03 40.16 -4.23
N PHE A 551 -28.78 40.58 -4.48
CA PHE A 551 -27.94 40.07 -5.55
C PHE A 551 -26.92 39.08 -5.00
N GLY A 552 -26.59 38.05 -5.76
CA GLY A 552 -25.55 37.08 -5.44
C GLY A 552 -24.79 36.62 -6.68
N ILE A 553 -23.77 35.79 -6.46
CA ILE A 553 -23.01 35.14 -7.54
C ILE A 553 -23.78 33.95 -8.09
N CYS A 554 -23.80 33.81 -9.41
CA CYS A 554 -24.26 32.59 -10.05
C CYS A 554 -23.09 31.63 -10.25
N HIS A 555 -23.07 30.52 -9.50
CA HIS A 555 -22.09 29.45 -9.70
C HIS A 555 -22.42 28.55 -10.91
N GLU A 556 -23.70 28.53 -11.35
CA GLU A 556 -24.17 27.72 -12.48
C GLU A 556 -23.77 28.34 -13.83
N HIS A 557 -23.68 29.67 -13.90
CA HIS A 557 -23.44 30.44 -15.12
C HIS A 557 -22.41 31.54 -14.87
N PRO A 558 -21.12 31.26 -15.09
CA PRO A 558 -20.06 32.25 -14.96
C PRO A 558 -20.30 33.45 -15.86
N GLY A 559 -20.33 34.65 -15.28
CA GLY A 559 -20.71 35.88 -16.00
C GLY A 559 -22.16 36.32 -15.84
N ALA A 560 -22.95 35.62 -15.03
CA ALA A 560 -24.24 36.08 -14.58
C ALA A 560 -24.27 36.31 -13.05
N PHE A 561 -25.11 37.23 -12.62
CA PHE A 561 -25.52 37.39 -11.23
C PHE A 561 -26.91 36.81 -11.04
N ILE A 562 -27.21 36.39 -9.81
CA ILE A 562 -28.54 35.93 -9.42
C ILE A 562 -29.23 37.02 -8.60
N LEU A 563 -30.40 37.45 -9.05
CA LEU A 563 -31.32 38.31 -8.31
C LEU A 563 -32.34 37.42 -7.61
N SER A 564 -32.25 37.34 -6.29
CA SER A 564 -33.12 36.51 -5.45
C SER A 564 -34.08 37.39 -4.67
N TYR A 565 -35.37 37.06 -4.67
CA TYR A 565 -36.39 37.88 -3.99
C TYR A 565 -37.58 37.05 -3.51
N ILE A 566 -38.23 37.50 -2.42
CA ILE A 566 -39.45 36.89 -1.88
C ILE A 566 -40.60 37.91 -1.99
N ARG A 567 -41.63 37.56 -2.77
CA ARG A 567 -42.88 38.34 -2.84
C ARG A 567 -43.80 37.97 -1.67
N ASN A 568 -44.28 36.72 -1.69
CA ASN A 568 -45.18 36.18 -0.69
C ASN A 568 -44.43 35.23 0.26
N THR A 569 -44.32 33.96 -0.11
CA THR A 569 -43.75 32.89 0.74
C THR A 569 -42.48 32.26 0.15
N ASN A 570 -42.44 32.01 -1.15
CA ASN A 570 -41.33 31.31 -1.80
C ASN A 570 -40.28 32.29 -2.37
N PRO A 571 -38.97 31.97 -2.24
CA PRO A 571 -37.92 32.69 -2.94
C PRO A 571 -37.97 32.42 -4.45
N HIS A 572 -37.81 33.48 -5.23
CA HIS A 572 -37.69 33.46 -6.68
C HIS A 572 -36.31 33.92 -7.09
N HIS A 573 -35.80 33.36 -8.18
CA HIS A 573 -34.47 33.67 -8.71
C HIS A 573 -34.55 34.04 -10.18
N GLU A 574 -33.89 35.14 -10.54
CA GLU A 574 -33.72 35.56 -11.93
C GLU A 574 -32.24 35.87 -12.21
N TYR A 575 -31.80 35.66 -13.44
CA TYR A 575 -30.41 35.84 -13.82
C TYR A 575 -30.21 37.20 -14.51
N ILE A 576 -29.09 37.84 -14.20
CA ILE A 576 -28.64 39.11 -14.78
C ILE A 576 -27.33 38.87 -15.49
N GLY A 577 -27.30 39.02 -16.80
CA GLY A 577 -26.07 38.86 -17.59
C GLY A 577 -25.16 40.07 -17.45
N LEU A 578 -23.86 39.83 -17.24
CA LEU A 578 -22.83 40.85 -17.23
C LEU A 578 -22.28 41.07 -18.64
N TYR A 579 -22.25 42.32 -19.09
CA TYR A 579 -21.76 42.73 -20.40
C TYR A 579 -20.87 43.99 -20.30
N PRO A 580 -20.00 44.25 -21.29
CA PRO A 580 -19.24 45.49 -21.35
C PRO A 580 -20.12 46.75 -21.38
N LYS A 581 -21.33 46.64 -21.96
CA LYS A 581 -22.34 47.72 -22.03
C LYS A 581 -23.22 47.83 -20.77
N GLY A 582 -22.97 47.02 -19.74
CA GLY A 582 -23.70 47.02 -18.47
C GLY A 582 -24.39 45.69 -18.15
N PHE A 583 -25.56 45.74 -17.52
CA PHE A 583 -26.31 44.59 -17.03
C PHE A 583 -27.51 44.28 -17.92
N LYS A 584 -27.64 43.04 -18.38
CA LYS A 584 -28.77 42.60 -19.19
C LYS A 584 -29.77 41.84 -18.32
N PHE A 585 -31.00 42.35 -18.24
CA PHE A 585 -32.09 41.76 -17.46
C PHE A 585 -33.40 41.85 -18.23
N ARG A 586 -34.13 40.73 -18.36
CA ARG A 586 -35.41 40.61 -19.09
C ARG A 586 -35.40 41.29 -20.47
N LYS A 587 -34.36 41.05 -21.28
CA LYS A 587 -34.12 41.63 -22.64
C LYS A 587 -33.74 43.12 -22.67
N HIS A 588 -33.76 43.83 -21.54
CA HIS A 588 -33.28 45.21 -21.44
C HIS A 588 -31.82 45.24 -20.98
N THR A 589 -31.07 46.26 -21.43
CA THR A 589 -29.69 46.51 -21.01
C THR A 589 -29.66 47.77 -20.17
N PHE A 590 -29.01 47.72 -19.02
CA PHE A 590 -28.92 48.79 -18.04
C PHE A 590 -27.46 49.16 -17.80
N ASP A 591 -27.13 50.44 -17.90
CA ASP A 591 -25.81 50.99 -17.64
C ASP A 591 -25.48 51.07 -16.14
N ASN A 592 -26.50 51.17 -15.28
CA ASN A 592 -26.33 51.22 -13.82
C ASN A 592 -27.32 50.28 -13.11
N ILE A 593 -26.86 49.66 -12.02
CA ILE A 593 -27.61 48.78 -11.12
C ILE A 593 -28.85 49.47 -10.57
N ASP A 594 -28.80 50.77 -10.25
CA ASP A 594 -29.97 51.46 -9.69
C ASP A 594 -31.12 51.58 -10.71
N ARG A 595 -30.82 51.73 -12.00
CA ARG A 595 -31.84 51.70 -13.06
C ARG A 595 -32.41 50.30 -13.25
N LEU A 596 -31.56 49.28 -13.15
CA LEU A 596 -32.00 47.88 -13.15
C LEU A 596 -32.94 47.60 -11.98
N VAL A 597 -32.61 48.07 -10.77
CA VAL A 597 -33.43 47.92 -9.57
C VAL A 597 -34.75 48.68 -9.71
N ALA A 598 -34.73 49.91 -10.21
CA ALA A 598 -35.96 50.69 -10.44
C ALA A 598 -36.89 49.99 -11.45
N TYR A 599 -36.32 49.44 -12.53
CA TYR A 599 -37.05 48.62 -13.48
C TYR A 599 -37.62 47.36 -12.83
N PHE A 600 -36.80 46.60 -12.10
CA PHE A 600 -37.24 45.41 -11.38
C PHE A 600 -38.40 45.70 -10.40
N GLN A 601 -38.31 46.77 -9.63
CA GLN A 601 -39.33 47.16 -8.67
C GLN A 601 -40.66 47.53 -9.33
N LYS A 602 -40.60 48.23 -10.48
CA LYS A 602 -41.80 48.59 -11.26
C LYS A 602 -42.45 47.38 -11.94
N HIS A 603 -41.63 46.42 -12.37
CA HIS A 603 -42.04 45.25 -13.15
C HIS A 603 -42.05 43.95 -12.33
N ILE A 604 -42.19 44.06 -11.01
CA ILE A 604 -42.16 42.89 -10.14
C ILE A 604 -43.38 41.99 -10.33
N ASN A 605 -44.54 42.57 -10.63
CA ASN A 605 -45.81 41.84 -10.79
C ASN A 605 -46.05 41.35 -12.23
N ASP A 606 -45.14 41.68 -13.16
CA ASP A 606 -45.29 41.24 -14.54
C ASP A 606 -45.27 39.71 -14.61
N PRO A 607 -46.28 39.09 -15.26
CA PRO A 607 -46.34 37.65 -15.41
C PRO A 607 -45.10 37.14 -16.15
N TRP A 608 -44.52 36.07 -15.61
CA TRP A 608 -43.35 35.43 -16.16
C TRP A 608 -43.67 34.91 -17.57
N PRO A 609 -42.88 35.21 -18.62
CA PRO A 609 -43.13 34.63 -19.92
C PRO A 609 -42.88 33.11 -19.84
N GLU A 610 -43.92 32.29 -19.90
CA GLU A 610 -43.86 30.80 -19.84
C GLU A 610 -42.97 30.14 -20.92
N LYS A 611 -42.39 30.91 -21.83
CA LYS A 611 -41.42 30.47 -22.86
C LYS A 611 -40.01 31.03 -22.69
N ALA A 612 -39.70 31.68 -21.57
CA ALA A 612 -38.33 32.06 -21.21
C ALA A 612 -37.93 31.29 -19.95
N LEU A 613 -36.98 30.38 -19.92
CA LEU A 613 -35.90 30.08 -20.85
C LEU A 613 -35.18 28.90 -20.13
N SER A 614 -35.03 27.74 -20.75
CA SER A 614 -34.29 26.62 -20.14
C SER A 614 -32.88 27.06 -19.76
N ILE A 615 -32.18 26.32 -18.88
CA ILE A 615 -30.76 26.56 -18.52
C ILE A 615 -29.88 26.92 -19.75
N GLN A 616 -30.19 26.35 -20.92
CA GLN A 616 -29.49 26.58 -22.19
C GLN A 616 -29.58 28.02 -22.73
N SER A 617 -30.61 28.75 -22.36
CA SER A 617 -30.93 30.05 -22.96
C SER A 617 -30.48 31.23 -22.10
N VAL A 618 -30.27 31.03 -20.79
CA VAL A 618 -29.42 31.90 -19.96
C VAL A 618 -27.97 31.80 -20.45
N ALA A 619 -27.48 30.59 -20.78
CA ALA A 619 -26.16 30.41 -21.39
C ALA A 619 -26.01 31.04 -22.80
N ALA A 620 -27.13 31.33 -23.49
CA ALA A 620 -27.13 32.13 -24.73
C ALA A 620 -27.17 33.65 -24.47
N MET A 621 -27.59 34.07 -23.28
CA MET A 621 -27.65 35.47 -22.82
C MET A 621 -26.41 35.93 -22.05
N VAL A 622 -25.42 35.08 -21.83
CA VAL A 622 -24.16 35.47 -21.20
C VAL A 622 -23.08 35.41 -22.28
N PRO A 623 -22.26 36.46 -22.46
CA PRO A 623 -21.25 36.46 -23.50
C PRO A 623 -20.16 35.41 -23.21
N MET A 624 -20.04 34.94 -21.97
CA MET A 624 -19.08 33.96 -21.49
C MET A 624 -19.78 32.60 -21.31
N ARG A 625 -19.22 31.53 -21.86
CA ARG A 625 -19.79 30.17 -21.74
C ARG A 625 -19.03 29.36 -20.69
N SER A 626 -19.55 28.19 -20.35
CA SER A 626 -18.80 27.08 -19.72
C SER A 626 -18.54 26.02 -20.82
N PRO A 627 -17.44 25.24 -20.80
CA PRO A 627 -17.19 24.26 -21.86
C PRO A 627 -18.27 23.18 -21.76
N ALA A 628 -18.97 22.89 -22.86
CA ALA A 628 -20.01 21.88 -22.86
C ALA A 628 -19.41 20.48 -22.68
N VAL A 629 -19.80 19.77 -21.63
CA VAL A 629 -19.58 18.33 -21.49
C VAL A 629 -20.44 17.62 -22.54
N GLY A 630 -19.80 16.81 -23.38
CA GLY A 630 -20.42 16.20 -24.56
C GLY A 630 -21.66 15.37 -24.25
N ALA A 631 -22.78 15.73 -24.87
CA ALA A 631 -23.94 14.86 -25.02
C ALA A 631 -23.88 14.18 -26.40
N PRO A 632 -24.10 12.86 -26.52
CA PRO A 632 -24.12 12.20 -27.81
C PRO A 632 -25.43 12.53 -28.53
N THR A 633 -25.30 13.07 -29.74
CA THR A 633 -26.37 13.14 -30.74
C THR A 633 -26.66 11.74 -31.28
N GLY A 634 -27.81 11.18 -30.91
CA GLY A 634 -28.41 9.99 -31.52
C GLY A 634 -29.66 10.37 -32.30
N GLY A 635 -29.74 9.95 -33.55
CA GLY A 635 -30.82 10.23 -34.49
C GLY A 635 -32.17 9.63 -34.08
N GLY A 636 -33.23 10.16 -34.69
CA GLY A 636 -34.60 9.76 -34.40
C GLY A 636 -34.99 8.41 -34.99
N TRP A 637 -36.06 7.84 -34.43
CA TRP A 637 -37.16 7.23 -35.18
C TRP A 637 -38.45 7.21 -34.35
N GLU A 638 -39.50 7.67 -35.02
CA GLU A 638 -40.87 7.15 -35.07
C GLU A 638 -41.62 6.76 -33.80
N SER A 639 -42.71 7.49 -33.62
CA SER A 639 -43.95 7.08 -32.98
C SER A 639 -44.47 5.75 -33.52
N ASN A 640 -44.74 4.78 -32.65
CA ASN A 640 -45.86 3.88 -32.89
C ASN A 640 -46.54 3.42 -31.60
N THR A 641 -47.86 3.41 -31.67
CA THR A 641 -48.84 3.09 -30.64
C THR A 641 -49.16 1.60 -30.55
N GLY A 642 -49.54 1.13 -29.36
CA GLY A 642 -50.18 -0.18 -29.10
C GLY A 642 -49.51 -0.91 -27.95
N GLY A 643 -50.10 -1.01 -26.75
CA GLY A 643 -51.04 -2.08 -26.37
C GLY A 643 -50.26 -3.41 -26.21
N TRP A 644 -50.13 -4.03 -25.05
CA TRP A 644 -51.15 -4.89 -24.44
C TRP A 644 -50.73 -5.30 -23.00
N ARG A 645 -51.75 -5.71 -22.23
CA ARG A 645 -51.79 -6.10 -20.80
C ARG A 645 -50.84 -7.24 -20.40
N GLY A 646 -50.44 -7.25 -19.12
CA GLY A 646 -49.82 -8.41 -18.46
C GLY A 646 -49.59 -8.22 -16.95
N GLN A 647 -50.63 -8.49 -16.19
CA GLN A 647 -50.76 -8.57 -14.72
C GLN A 647 -49.68 -9.42 -14.00
N PHE A 648 -49.13 -8.92 -12.89
CA PHE A 648 -49.11 -9.51 -11.52
C PHE A 648 -47.80 -9.37 -10.71
N ASN A 649 -48.03 -8.99 -9.45
CA ASN A 649 -47.34 -9.32 -8.20
C ASN A 649 -45.94 -8.78 -7.84
N SER A 650 -46.03 -7.83 -6.90
CA SER A 650 -45.19 -7.65 -5.72
C SER A 650 -44.55 -8.93 -5.17
N SER A 651 -43.22 -8.93 -5.10
CA SER A 651 -42.46 -9.49 -3.98
C SER A 651 -41.17 -8.68 -3.82
N ARG A 652 -40.96 -8.24 -2.58
CA ARG A 652 -39.76 -7.59 -2.07
C ARG A 652 -38.53 -8.46 -2.35
N ASP A 653 -37.48 -7.88 -2.92
CA ASP A 653 -36.11 -8.28 -2.59
C ASP A 653 -35.20 -7.04 -2.57
N LYS A 654 -34.65 -6.78 -1.38
CA LYS A 654 -33.58 -5.82 -1.15
C LYS A 654 -32.27 -6.52 -1.49
N THR A 655 -31.62 -6.13 -2.58
CA THR A 655 -30.23 -6.52 -2.82
C THR A 655 -29.31 -5.62 -2.00
N CYS A 656 -28.70 -6.23 -0.97
CA CYS A 656 -27.60 -5.68 -0.19
C CYS A 656 -26.34 -5.62 -1.05
N THR A 657 -25.73 -4.45 -1.19
CA THR A 657 -24.36 -4.29 -1.68
C THR A 657 -23.36 -4.88 -0.67
N PRO A 658 -22.29 -5.60 -1.08
CA PRO A 658 -21.32 -6.13 -0.13
C PRO A 658 -20.49 -5.00 0.48
N SER A 659 -20.51 -4.95 1.82
CA SER A 659 -19.76 -3.98 2.61
C SER A 659 -18.24 -4.16 2.49
N SER A 660 -17.52 -3.05 2.67
CA SER A 660 -16.07 -2.87 2.73
C SER A 660 -15.32 -3.74 3.78
N ARG A 661 -16.01 -4.60 4.53
CA ARG A 661 -15.40 -5.49 5.53
C ARG A 661 -14.74 -6.75 4.95
N GLY A 662 -15.16 -7.21 3.77
CA GLY A 662 -14.61 -8.42 3.14
C GLY A 662 -13.16 -8.27 2.62
N LYS A 663 -12.77 -7.06 2.20
CA LYS A 663 -11.42 -6.80 1.66
C LYS A 663 -10.33 -6.72 2.75
N LEU A 664 -10.70 -6.31 3.96
CA LEU A 664 -9.77 -6.18 5.10
C LEU A 664 -9.41 -7.55 5.70
N LEU A 665 -10.34 -8.50 5.76
CA LEU A 665 -10.11 -9.84 6.29
C LEU A 665 -9.19 -10.68 5.39
N ILE A 666 -9.35 -10.59 4.07
CA ILE A 666 -8.52 -11.32 3.10
C ILE A 666 -7.08 -10.78 3.11
N SER A 667 -6.90 -9.45 3.20
CA SER A 667 -5.57 -8.84 3.31
C SER A 667 -4.86 -9.24 4.61
N SER A 668 -5.57 -9.23 5.74
CA SER A 668 -5.01 -9.61 7.03
C SER A 668 -4.62 -11.10 7.08
N TYR A 669 -5.43 -11.98 6.48
CA TYR A 669 -5.17 -13.42 6.43
C TYR A 669 -4.03 -13.79 5.47
N LEU A 670 -3.93 -13.14 4.30
CA LEU A 670 -2.81 -13.33 3.38
C LEU A 670 -1.49 -12.81 3.96
N ILE A 671 -1.53 -11.70 4.71
CA ILE A 671 -0.35 -11.17 5.39
C ILE A 671 -0.01 -12.02 6.62
N TYR A 672 -1.00 -12.57 7.33
CA TYR A 672 -0.80 -13.57 8.38
C TYR A 672 -0.14 -14.81 7.81
N LEU A 673 -0.65 -15.38 6.71
CA LEU A 673 -0.03 -16.49 6.00
C LEU A 673 1.34 -16.15 5.45
N PHE A 674 1.58 -14.91 5.01
CA PHE A 674 2.89 -14.49 4.52
C PHE A 674 3.90 -14.31 5.66
N PHE A 675 3.53 -13.72 6.80
CA PHE A 675 4.40 -13.63 7.98
C PHE A 675 4.60 -15.00 8.63
N TYR A 676 3.54 -15.80 8.72
CA TYR A 676 3.57 -17.19 9.16
C TYR A 676 4.50 -17.97 8.25
N ASN A 677 4.32 -17.92 6.93
CA ASN A 677 5.20 -18.55 5.96
C ASN A 677 6.57 -17.88 5.84
N PHE A 678 6.82 -16.64 6.27
CA PHE A 678 8.15 -16.02 6.19
C PHE A 678 8.98 -16.34 7.44
N LEU A 679 8.38 -16.21 8.64
CA LEU A 679 8.98 -16.79 9.84
C LEU A 679 9.14 -18.30 9.65
N ASN A 680 8.14 -19.00 9.09
CA ASN A 680 8.22 -20.40 8.70
C ASN A 680 8.96 -20.66 7.37
N LEU A 681 9.37 -19.72 6.53
CA LEU A 681 10.18 -20.08 5.33
C LEU A 681 11.62 -20.30 5.74
N HIS A 682 12.02 -19.74 6.89
CA HIS A 682 13.26 -20.10 7.58
C HIS A 682 13.05 -21.11 8.72
N ILE A 683 11.81 -21.56 8.98
CA ILE A 683 11.43 -22.36 10.17
C ILE A 683 10.37 -23.47 9.92
N MET A 684 9.78 -23.70 8.74
CA MET A 684 9.01 -24.86 8.24
C MET A 684 8.33 -24.66 6.87
N LYS A 685 8.69 -25.49 5.89
CA LYS A 685 7.71 -26.06 4.93
C LYS A 685 7.24 -27.40 5.49
N GLY A 686 5.98 -27.50 5.88
CA GLY A 686 5.36 -28.78 6.26
C GLY A 686 3.99 -28.59 6.91
N HIS A 687 2.97 -29.21 6.31
CA HIS A 687 1.57 -29.33 6.74
C HIS A 687 0.61 -28.15 6.44
N GLU A 688 0.25 -28.02 5.16
CA GLU A 688 -1.15 -27.75 4.77
C GLU A 688 -1.94 -29.05 4.98
N GLU A 689 -2.81 -29.16 6.01
CA GLU A 689 -4.01 -30.04 5.97
C GLU A 689 -4.93 -30.00 7.21
N TRP A 690 -4.59 -29.34 8.33
CA TRP A 690 -5.35 -29.53 9.60
C TRP A 690 -6.22 -28.34 10.08
N CYS A 691 -6.49 -27.33 9.26
CA CYS A 691 -7.34 -26.18 9.65
C CYS A 691 -8.70 -26.10 8.94
N TYR A 692 -9.24 -27.20 8.41
CA TYR A 692 -10.52 -27.19 7.70
C TYR A 692 -11.77 -27.58 8.52
N ASP A 693 -11.65 -28.02 9.77
CA ASP A 693 -12.81 -28.38 10.58
C ASP A 693 -12.82 -27.66 11.94
N CYS A 694 -13.12 -26.36 11.92
CA CYS A 694 -13.69 -25.61 13.06
C CYS A 694 -14.14 -24.21 12.60
N TYR A 695 -15.27 -24.16 11.89
CA TYR A 695 -16.14 -22.98 11.79
C TYR A 695 -17.60 -23.42 11.80
#